data_AF-A0AAY4EHY5-F1
#
_entry.id   AF-A0AAY4EHY5-F1
#
_cell.length_a   1.000
_cell.length_b   1.000
_cell.length_c   1.000
_cell.angle_alpha   90.00
_cell.angle_beta   90.00
_cell.angle_gamma   90.00
#
_symmetry.space_group_name_H-M   'P 1'
#
loop_
_entity.id
_entity.type
_entity.pdbx_description
1 polymer ?
#
loop_
_entity_poly.entity_id
_entity_poly.type
_entity_poly.pdbx_seq_one_letter_code
_entity_poly.pdbx_strand_id
1 'polypeptide(L)'
;MFSTVLLAFFSTYVALACSFDPAFFQYTYSTVTPEPSAFLGAWLLAMESAQHRCSLTHCSFPTLPAMQLVWARLEAFSDNSGKLQLSLQEIIEWLTAKDEELSEQLPIGGDVMAVQQQREFHQAFMEDVKSRGPFIYSVLESAQAFLAQHPFQEPEETLPDGKEVSPRRRMLNVSRSVWKQANVAGDLWEKLTARCVDRHRHMELTLERLLQAQAAMAELAAALEQAEGVRDAWEPVGDLFIDSLQDHIDATKLFKDELSQVKEGMKHINDLAHQLAISDVHLSMDNSRALEHLNNRWKVLQGSIEERLKQLQDAHRDFGPGSQHFLSSSVQIPWERAISPNKVPYYINHQAQTTCWDHPKMTELYQALPDLNNIKFSAYRTAMKLRRVQKALRLDMLTLASVVEVFREQELQQAERVMDVVEVIHALTALYERLEDERGVLVNIPLCVDMCLNWLLNVYDSGRNGKMRVLSFKMGLVSLCNADVQEKYKYLFRQVAGPGGLMDQRHLSLLLHEAIQIPRQLGEVAAFGGSNVEPSVRSCFRVASGKPAIELSHFLEWMSLEPQSVVWLPVLHRVAAAESAKHQAKCHICKQCPIKGFRYRSLKQFNVDICQTCFLTGRTTKGKKLHYPIMEYYTPTTSGEKMRDFAKTLKNKFRSKQYFTKHPQRGYLPVQSVLEAESGETPCSSPKLPHADTHSRIEHFASRLAEMENQNCSFFTDSLSPDESLDEDQYLLRHSSPALEQDSPIGQHLLGSINCQDKDELQRTLTRLENENRVLQGEYRRLKWRHEEAAALPQLMDGTPGSPVGQQDEELLAEARVLRQHKTRLETRMQILEDHNKQLESQLQRLRELLLQVDGLLCAASKQSRKEKDVGECWGGKGG
;
A
#
# COMPACT_ATOMS: atom_id res chain seq x y z
N MET A 1 78.48 17.03 -52.32
CA MET A 1 79.68 16.28 -51.91
C MET A 1 79.69 14.99 -52.70
N PHE A 2 80.02 15.01 -53.99
CA PHE A 2 81.39 14.85 -54.51
C PHE A 2 82.21 13.79 -53.75
N SER A 3 82.40 12.66 -54.44
CA SER A 3 83.69 12.00 -54.66
C SER A 3 84.50 11.64 -53.40
N THR A 4 84.46 10.37 -52.98
CA THR A 4 85.63 9.51 -52.65
C THR A 4 85.25 8.29 -51.80
N VAL A 5 84.49 7.32 -52.33
CA VAL A 5 84.62 5.91 -51.88
C VAL A 5 84.44 4.92 -53.06
N LEU A 6 84.69 5.40 -54.27
CA LEU A 6 84.84 4.56 -55.47
C LEU A 6 86.30 4.72 -55.93
N LEU A 7 87.25 4.29 -55.08
CA LEU A 7 88.70 4.23 -55.38
C LEU A 7 89.48 3.39 -54.35
N ALA A 8 88.94 2.24 -53.98
CA ALA A 8 89.67 1.11 -53.41
C ALA A 8 88.84 -0.13 -53.76
N PHE A 9 88.97 -0.69 -54.96
CA PHE A 9 89.65 -1.99 -55.11
C PHE A 9 89.96 -2.29 -56.58
N PHE A 10 90.34 -1.27 -57.35
CA PHE A 10 91.03 -1.42 -58.64
C PHE A 10 92.32 -0.62 -58.57
N SER A 11 93.44 -1.28 -58.23
CA SER A 11 94.80 -1.01 -58.74
C SER A 11 95.85 -1.55 -57.77
N THR A 12 96.11 -2.84 -57.83
CA THR A 12 97.41 -3.44 -57.46
C THR A 12 97.65 -4.69 -58.32
N TYR A 13 97.56 -4.51 -59.64
CA TYR A 13 98.30 -5.32 -60.58
C TYR A 13 99.11 -4.35 -61.44
N VAL A 14 100.43 -4.52 -61.37
CA VAL A 14 101.51 -3.81 -62.09
C VAL A 14 102.06 -2.55 -61.42
N ALA A 15 103.03 -2.73 -60.51
CA ALA A 15 104.30 -1.98 -60.49
C ALA A 15 105.27 -2.49 -59.41
N LEU A 16 106.41 -3.03 -59.89
CA LEU A 16 107.77 -2.86 -59.39
C LEU A 16 108.32 -3.62 -58.14
N ALA A 17 109.52 -4.17 -58.43
CA ALA A 17 110.74 -4.24 -57.63
C ALA A 17 110.82 -5.37 -56.59
N CYS A 18 111.57 -6.43 -56.89
CA CYS A 18 113.03 -6.52 -56.69
C CYS A 18 113.40 -6.43 -55.20
N SER A 19 113.75 -7.58 -54.60
CA SER A 19 114.95 -7.81 -53.75
C SER A 19 114.84 -9.22 -53.19
N PHE A 20 115.52 -10.18 -53.84
CA PHE A 20 116.83 -10.69 -53.42
C PHE A 20 116.74 -11.46 -52.10
N ASP A 21 116.79 -12.78 -52.20
CA ASP A 21 117.53 -13.59 -51.23
C ASP A 21 118.92 -13.88 -51.86
N PRO A 22 120.01 -13.27 -51.36
CA PRO A 22 121.33 -13.37 -51.96
C PRO A 22 122.17 -14.44 -51.26
N ALA A 23 122.33 -15.61 -51.87
CA ALA A 23 123.47 -16.49 -51.57
C ALA A 23 123.81 -17.38 -52.77
N PHE A 24 124.92 -16.98 -53.43
CA PHE A 24 125.92 -17.81 -54.10
C PHE A 24 125.45 -18.69 -55.28
N PHE A 25 125.58 -18.25 -56.54
CA PHE A 25 126.84 -18.21 -57.32
C PHE A 25 127.74 -19.44 -57.05
N GLN A 26 128.00 -20.28 -58.07
CA GLN A 26 129.25 -20.23 -58.87
C GLN A 26 129.50 -21.54 -59.67
N TYR A 27 129.84 -21.38 -60.96
CA TYR A 27 130.82 -22.13 -61.77
C TYR A 27 130.63 -23.66 -62.00
N THR A 28 130.26 -24.08 -63.22
CA THR A 28 131.09 -24.41 -64.40
C THR A 28 132.00 -25.65 -64.30
N TYR A 29 131.85 -26.48 -65.33
CA TYR A 29 132.88 -27.20 -66.07
C TYR A 29 133.66 -28.35 -65.39
N SER A 30 133.48 -29.51 -66.02
CA SER A 30 134.53 -30.38 -66.56
C SER A 30 134.95 -31.65 -65.81
N THR A 31 134.83 -32.72 -66.61
CA THR A 31 135.78 -33.83 -66.81
C THR A 31 135.92 -34.86 -65.69
N VAL A 32 135.53 -36.11 -65.97
CA VAL A 32 136.41 -37.23 -66.37
C VAL A 32 135.57 -38.53 -66.38
N THR A 33 135.54 -39.20 -67.54
CA THR A 33 135.14 -40.61 -67.77
C THR A 33 136.08 -41.60 -67.04
N PRO A 34 135.84 -42.93 -66.88
CA PRO A 34 134.95 -43.79 -67.69
C PRO A 34 134.22 -44.96 -66.95
N GLU A 35 133.35 -45.62 -67.72
CA GLU A 35 133.13 -47.09 -67.73
C GLU A 35 132.14 -47.78 -66.73
N PRO A 36 131.62 -48.99 -67.06
CA PRO A 36 130.27 -49.13 -67.59
C PRO A 36 129.42 -50.19 -66.84
N SER A 37 128.20 -50.41 -67.35
CA SER A 37 127.28 -51.53 -67.05
C SER A 37 126.26 -51.32 -65.94
N ALA A 38 125.05 -51.84 -66.21
CA ALA A 38 123.84 -51.85 -65.41
C ALA A 38 123.03 -50.54 -65.41
N PHE A 39 122.13 -50.39 -66.40
CA PHE A 39 120.69 -50.61 -66.17
C PHE A 39 119.89 -50.31 -67.45
N LEU A 40 119.98 -51.23 -68.42
CA LEU A 40 119.01 -51.40 -69.52
C LEU A 40 117.68 -52.01 -69.00
N GLY A 41 117.19 -51.49 -67.87
CA GLY A 41 115.96 -51.92 -67.20
C GLY A 41 115.04 -50.78 -66.74
N ALA A 42 115.47 -49.51 -66.89
CA ALA A 42 114.71 -48.35 -66.44
C ALA A 42 114.02 -47.55 -67.58
N TRP A 43 114.15 -47.97 -68.83
CA TRP A 43 113.58 -47.27 -70.00
C TRP A 43 112.24 -47.83 -70.50
N LEU A 44 111.81 -49.00 -70.02
CA LEU A 44 110.52 -49.63 -70.37
C LEU A 44 109.44 -49.48 -69.29
N LEU A 45 109.75 -48.91 -68.12
CA LEU A 45 108.79 -48.59 -67.05
C LEU A 45 108.44 -47.10 -66.94
N ALA A 46 109.06 -46.23 -67.75
CA ALA A 46 108.79 -44.79 -67.76
C ALA A 46 107.81 -44.33 -68.86
N MET A 47 107.52 -45.15 -69.87
CA MET A 47 106.54 -44.81 -70.93
C MET A 47 105.10 -45.30 -70.65
N GLU A 48 104.88 -46.22 -69.71
CA GLU A 48 103.53 -46.64 -69.29
C GLU A 48 102.93 -45.84 -68.12
N SER A 49 103.74 -45.04 -67.40
CA SER A 49 103.25 -44.16 -66.32
C SER A 49 102.88 -42.74 -66.76
N ALA A 50 103.03 -42.41 -68.05
CA ALA A 50 102.62 -41.13 -68.66
C ALA A 50 101.31 -41.22 -69.47
N GLN A 51 100.89 -42.41 -69.90
CA GLN A 51 99.61 -42.60 -70.63
C GLN A 51 98.41 -42.82 -69.68
N HIS A 52 98.63 -43.33 -68.46
CA HIS A 52 97.57 -43.57 -67.48
C HIS A 52 97.26 -42.40 -66.54
N ARG A 53 98.08 -41.35 -66.56
CA ARG A 53 97.87 -40.12 -65.76
C ARG A 53 97.17 -38.99 -66.53
N CYS A 54 96.90 -39.19 -67.83
CA CYS A 54 96.10 -38.28 -68.67
C CYS A 54 94.64 -38.74 -68.88
N SER A 55 94.26 -39.95 -68.48
CA SER A 55 92.90 -40.49 -68.63
C SER A 55 92.08 -40.49 -67.33
N LEU A 56 92.68 -40.21 -66.18
CA LEU A 56 92.00 -40.13 -64.87
C LEU A 56 91.74 -38.70 -64.37
N THR A 57 92.28 -37.67 -65.00
CA THR A 57 91.96 -36.26 -64.71
C THR A 57 90.76 -35.74 -65.51
N HIS A 58 90.28 -36.50 -66.50
CA HIS A 58 89.15 -36.11 -67.35
C HIS A 58 87.77 -36.57 -66.87
N CYS A 59 87.69 -37.30 -65.75
CA CYS A 59 86.42 -37.76 -65.16
C CYS A 59 86.09 -37.12 -63.79
N SER A 60 86.73 -36.02 -63.42
CA SER A 60 86.45 -35.34 -62.13
C SER A 60 86.26 -33.82 -62.23
N PHE A 61 86.17 -33.28 -63.45
CA PHE A 61 85.79 -31.89 -63.68
C PHE A 61 84.61 -31.84 -64.66
N PRO A 62 83.51 -31.12 -64.35
CA PRO A 62 82.44 -30.95 -65.30
C PRO A 62 82.98 -30.25 -66.55
N THR A 63 82.59 -30.74 -67.73
CA THR A 63 82.98 -30.17 -69.02
C THR A 63 82.55 -28.69 -69.10
N LEU A 64 83.36 -27.83 -69.73
CA LEU A 64 83.08 -26.39 -69.92
C LEU A 64 81.63 -26.06 -70.38
N PRO A 65 80.96 -26.86 -71.25
CA PRO A 65 79.54 -26.66 -71.59
C PRO A 65 78.58 -26.95 -70.42
N ALA A 66 78.87 -27.92 -69.55
CA ALA A 66 78.07 -28.22 -68.37
C ALA A 66 78.23 -27.14 -67.29
N MET A 67 79.43 -26.56 -67.13
CA MET A 67 79.64 -25.39 -66.28
C MET A 67 78.93 -24.15 -66.85
N GLN A 68 78.99 -23.88 -68.15
CA GLN A 68 78.23 -22.77 -68.77
C GLN A 68 76.72 -22.94 -68.64
N LEU A 69 76.18 -24.15 -68.75
CA LEU A 69 74.76 -24.43 -68.54
C LEU A 69 74.35 -24.25 -67.06
N VAL A 70 75.22 -24.61 -66.12
CA VAL A 70 75.02 -24.39 -64.68
C VAL A 70 75.13 -22.91 -64.32
N TRP A 71 76.08 -22.17 -64.91
CA TRP A 71 76.21 -20.71 -64.76
C TRP A 71 75.00 -19.98 -65.34
N ALA A 72 74.56 -20.31 -66.57
CA ALA A 72 73.37 -19.71 -67.17
C ALA A 72 72.09 -20.02 -66.38
N ARG A 73 71.98 -21.23 -65.78
CA ARG A 73 70.87 -21.58 -64.87
C ARG A 73 70.94 -20.83 -63.54
N LEU A 74 72.13 -20.60 -62.99
CA LEU A 74 72.32 -19.84 -61.76
C LEU A 74 72.11 -18.33 -61.95
N GLU A 75 72.51 -17.77 -63.10
CA GLU A 75 72.21 -16.39 -63.49
C GLU A 75 70.71 -16.20 -63.75
N ALA A 76 70.08 -17.09 -64.52
CA ALA A 76 68.63 -17.06 -64.72
C ALA A 76 67.84 -17.25 -63.41
N PHE A 77 68.33 -18.10 -62.49
CA PHE A 77 67.76 -18.24 -61.14
C PHE A 77 67.93 -16.96 -60.33
N SER A 78 69.11 -16.35 -60.35
CA SER A 78 69.41 -15.10 -59.64
C SER A 78 68.57 -13.94 -60.15
N ASP A 79 68.44 -13.78 -61.47
CA ASP A 79 67.68 -12.71 -62.10
C ASP A 79 66.17 -12.89 -61.92
N ASN A 80 65.65 -14.12 -62.07
CA ASN A 80 64.23 -14.39 -61.88
C ASN A 80 63.83 -14.30 -60.40
N SER A 81 64.66 -14.84 -59.49
CA SER A 81 64.38 -14.74 -58.04
C SER A 81 64.53 -13.31 -57.52
N GLY A 82 65.49 -12.53 -58.01
CA GLY A 82 65.66 -11.12 -57.65
C GLY A 82 64.48 -10.26 -58.11
N LYS A 83 64.01 -10.42 -59.35
CA LYS A 83 62.82 -9.71 -59.85
C LYS A 83 61.56 -10.07 -59.07
N LEU A 84 61.38 -11.37 -58.77
CA LEU A 84 60.23 -11.86 -58.03
C LEU A 84 60.22 -11.38 -56.57
N GLN A 85 61.38 -11.37 -55.90
CA GLN A 85 61.52 -10.83 -54.55
C GLN A 85 61.23 -9.32 -54.50
N LEU A 86 61.64 -8.56 -55.51
CA LEU A 86 61.32 -7.13 -55.62
C LEU A 86 59.82 -6.90 -55.82
N SER A 87 59.18 -7.68 -56.71
CA SER A 87 57.72 -7.58 -56.93
C SER A 87 56.90 -8.03 -55.71
N LEU A 88 57.34 -9.04 -54.97
CA LEU A 88 56.72 -9.44 -53.70
C LEU A 88 56.90 -8.35 -52.62
N GLN A 89 58.08 -7.74 -52.53
CA GLN A 89 58.33 -6.64 -51.61
C GLN A 89 57.46 -5.42 -51.93
N GLU A 90 57.32 -5.05 -53.21
CA GLU A 90 56.46 -3.96 -53.69
C GLU A 90 54.99 -4.19 -53.30
N ILE A 91 54.48 -5.42 -53.48
CA ILE A 91 53.12 -5.77 -53.09
C ILE A 91 52.95 -5.69 -51.57
N ILE A 92 53.90 -6.20 -50.77
CA ILE A 92 53.82 -6.14 -49.31
C ILE A 92 53.80 -4.68 -48.82
N GLU A 93 54.67 -3.83 -49.35
CA GLU A 93 54.71 -2.39 -49.02
C GLU A 93 53.41 -1.70 -49.40
N TRP A 94 52.89 -1.97 -50.60
CA TRP A 94 51.63 -1.39 -51.05
C TRP A 94 50.43 -1.87 -50.22
N LEU A 95 50.35 -3.17 -49.90
CA LEU A 95 49.28 -3.73 -49.07
C LEU A 95 49.32 -3.15 -47.65
N THR A 96 50.52 -2.96 -47.10
CA THR A 96 50.70 -2.35 -45.78
C THR A 96 50.24 -0.89 -45.79
N ALA A 97 50.64 -0.12 -46.81
CA ALA A 97 50.20 1.27 -46.97
C ALA A 97 48.67 1.39 -47.15
N LYS A 98 48.05 0.47 -47.91
CA LYS A 98 46.59 0.45 -48.09
C LYS A 98 45.83 0.03 -46.84
N ASP A 99 46.39 -0.86 -46.02
CA ASP A 99 45.83 -1.24 -44.73
C ASP A 99 45.89 -0.09 -43.71
N GLU A 100 46.96 0.71 -43.74
CA GLU A 100 47.09 1.96 -42.99
C GLU A 100 46.07 3.01 -43.47
N GLU A 101 45.96 3.25 -44.79
CA GLU A 101 44.98 4.16 -45.40
C GLU A 101 43.53 3.77 -45.01
N LEU A 102 43.22 2.46 -45.00
CA LEU A 102 41.92 1.96 -44.56
C LEU A 102 41.66 2.20 -43.07
N SER A 103 42.72 2.25 -42.25
CA SER A 103 42.63 2.47 -40.80
C SER A 103 42.48 3.96 -40.47
N GLU A 104 43.10 4.86 -41.24
CA GLU A 104 42.97 6.32 -41.10
C GLU A 104 41.55 6.83 -41.35
N GLN A 105 40.75 6.11 -42.13
CA GLN A 105 39.36 6.49 -42.41
C GLN A 105 38.41 6.30 -41.20
N LEU A 106 38.88 5.85 -40.03
CA LEU A 106 38.07 5.73 -38.80
C LEU A 106 38.05 7.07 -38.03
N PRO A 107 36.96 7.42 -37.32
CA PRO A 107 35.69 6.70 -37.14
C PRO A 107 34.61 7.05 -38.21
N ILE A 108 33.55 6.24 -38.26
CA ILE A 108 32.36 6.52 -39.09
C ILE A 108 31.56 7.69 -38.49
N GLY A 109 31.06 8.58 -39.35
CA GLY A 109 30.29 9.76 -38.96
C GLY A 109 28.94 9.43 -38.29
N GLY A 110 28.46 10.36 -37.47
CA GLY A 110 27.21 10.24 -36.71
C GLY A 110 25.94 10.76 -37.38
N ASP A 111 26.04 11.18 -38.64
CA ASP A 111 24.93 11.71 -39.42
C ASP A 111 24.92 11.12 -40.84
N VAL A 112 23.75 11.16 -41.46
CA VAL A 112 23.50 10.56 -42.78
C VAL A 112 24.45 11.13 -43.83
N MET A 113 24.69 12.44 -43.82
CA MET A 113 25.52 13.11 -44.83
C MET A 113 26.99 12.69 -44.73
N ALA A 114 27.54 12.63 -43.52
CA ALA A 114 28.91 12.21 -43.25
C ALA A 114 29.13 10.75 -43.65
N VAL A 115 28.21 9.84 -43.30
CA VAL A 115 28.29 8.43 -43.69
C VAL A 115 28.16 8.26 -45.20
N GLN A 116 27.30 9.04 -45.86
CA GLN A 116 27.13 9.00 -47.32
C GLN A 116 28.44 9.40 -48.04
N GLN A 117 29.09 10.48 -47.59
CA GLN A 117 30.37 10.93 -48.13
C GLN A 117 31.49 9.90 -47.88
N GLN A 118 31.58 9.36 -46.66
CA GLN A 118 32.54 8.30 -46.34
C GLN A 118 32.32 7.03 -47.17
N ARG A 119 31.06 6.69 -47.46
CA ARG A 119 30.70 5.55 -48.30
C ARG A 119 31.13 5.74 -49.74
N GLU A 120 30.91 6.92 -50.32
CA GLU A 120 31.36 7.25 -51.69
C GLU A 120 32.87 7.17 -51.80
N PHE A 121 33.60 7.70 -50.81
CA PHE A 121 35.06 7.58 -50.75
C PHE A 121 35.53 6.11 -50.62
N HIS A 122 34.90 5.32 -49.74
CA HIS A 122 35.23 3.91 -49.57
C HIS A 122 34.92 3.06 -50.80
N GLN A 123 33.85 3.38 -51.54
CA GLN A 123 33.56 2.73 -52.83
C GLN A 123 34.67 2.98 -53.85
N ALA A 124 35.17 4.21 -53.94
CA ALA A 124 36.30 4.53 -54.81
C ALA A 124 37.58 3.80 -54.36
N PHE A 125 37.86 3.74 -53.06
CA PHE A 125 38.99 2.99 -52.49
C PHE A 125 38.91 1.48 -52.80
N MET A 126 37.73 0.86 -52.68
CA MET A 126 37.56 -0.55 -53.01
C MET A 126 37.81 -0.84 -54.49
N GLU A 127 37.38 0.04 -55.40
CA GLU A 127 37.66 -0.11 -56.82
C GLU A 127 39.16 0.05 -57.13
N ASP A 128 39.87 0.96 -56.44
CA ASP A 128 41.33 1.07 -56.52
C ASP A 128 42.03 -0.23 -56.07
N VAL A 129 41.66 -0.77 -54.90
CA VAL A 129 42.21 -2.03 -54.40
C VAL A 129 41.94 -3.20 -55.35
N LYS A 130 40.71 -3.31 -55.85
CA LYS A 130 40.27 -4.34 -56.79
C LYS A 130 41.01 -4.27 -58.12
N SER A 131 41.33 -3.07 -58.60
CA SER A 131 42.09 -2.87 -59.85
C SER A 131 43.51 -3.44 -59.78
N ARG A 132 44.13 -3.46 -58.59
CA ARG A 132 45.47 -4.01 -58.37
C ARG A 132 45.48 -5.54 -58.19
N GLY A 133 44.32 -6.15 -57.93
CA GLY A 133 44.16 -7.58 -57.71
C GLY A 133 44.79 -8.48 -58.79
N PRO A 134 44.53 -8.29 -60.09
CA PRO A 134 45.12 -9.11 -61.15
C PRO A 134 46.65 -9.15 -61.14
N PHE A 135 47.29 -8.02 -60.80
CA PHE A 135 48.74 -7.94 -60.66
C PHE A 135 49.22 -8.74 -59.45
N ILE A 136 48.54 -8.62 -58.31
CA ILE A 136 48.87 -9.37 -57.08
C ILE A 136 48.75 -10.88 -57.31
N TYR A 137 47.64 -11.33 -57.91
CA TYR A 137 47.46 -12.74 -58.26
C TYR A 137 48.55 -13.24 -59.22
N SER A 138 48.91 -12.45 -60.23
CA SER A 138 49.98 -12.81 -61.18
C SER A 138 51.36 -12.97 -60.50
N VAL A 139 51.70 -12.11 -59.55
CA VAL A 139 52.97 -12.22 -58.80
C VAL A 139 52.94 -13.41 -57.83
N LEU A 140 51.81 -13.68 -57.18
CA LEU A 140 51.64 -14.86 -56.32
C LEU A 140 51.69 -16.17 -57.12
N GLU A 141 51.06 -16.23 -58.30
CA GLU A 141 51.17 -17.36 -59.23
C GLU A 141 52.60 -17.56 -59.72
N SER A 142 53.32 -16.47 -60.00
CA SER A 142 54.74 -16.51 -60.37
C SER A 142 55.61 -17.02 -59.22
N ALA A 143 55.30 -16.64 -57.98
CA ALA A 143 55.92 -17.19 -56.77
C ALA A 143 55.64 -18.68 -56.59
N GLN A 144 54.41 -19.11 -56.82
CA GLN A 144 54.03 -20.52 -56.76
C GLN A 144 54.73 -21.36 -57.84
N ALA A 145 54.79 -20.86 -59.08
CA ALA A 145 55.50 -21.50 -60.19
C ALA A 145 57.02 -21.59 -59.91
N PHE A 146 57.61 -20.55 -59.33
CA PHE A 146 59.02 -20.55 -58.90
C PHE A 146 59.28 -21.60 -57.82
N LEU A 147 58.40 -21.71 -56.81
CA LEU A 147 58.51 -22.68 -55.72
C LEU A 147 58.26 -24.12 -56.18
N ALA A 148 57.39 -24.33 -57.17
CA ALA A 148 57.17 -25.65 -57.78
C ALA A 148 58.39 -26.15 -58.57
N GLN A 149 59.10 -25.25 -59.24
CA GLN A 149 60.35 -25.56 -59.94
C GLN A 149 61.54 -25.73 -58.99
N HIS A 150 61.46 -25.17 -57.79
CA HIS A 150 62.50 -25.22 -56.75
C HIS A 150 61.92 -25.63 -55.39
N PRO A 151 61.51 -26.91 -55.23
CA PRO A 151 60.90 -27.38 -53.99
C PRO A 151 61.89 -27.28 -52.83
N PHE A 152 61.45 -26.71 -51.73
CA PHE A 152 62.16 -26.77 -50.45
C PHE A 152 61.30 -27.57 -49.46
N GLN A 153 61.93 -28.42 -48.66
CA GLN A 153 61.31 -29.09 -47.51
C GLN A 153 61.66 -28.31 -46.24
N GLU A 154 60.69 -28.13 -45.34
CA GLU A 154 60.95 -27.61 -43.98
C GLU A 154 61.97 -28.49 -43.27
N PRO A 155 63.11 -27.95 -42.79
CA PRO A 155 63.96 -28.66 -41.85
C PRO A 155 63.53 -28.33 -40.42
N GLU A 156 63.27 -29.38 -39.62
CA GLU A 156 63.25 -29.31 -38.16
C GLU A 156 64.56 -28.68 -37.64
N GLU A 157 64.42 -27.71 -36.72
CA GLU A 157 65.51 -26.89 -36.19
C GLU A 157 66.54 -27.72 -35.40
N THR A 158 67.83 -27.66 -35.76
CA THR A 158 68.96 -27.79 -34.80
C THR A 158 70.30 -27.23 -35.36
N LEU A 159 70.71 -26.07 -34.82
CA LEU A 159 72.09 -25.58 -34.49
C LEU A 159 73.21 -25.53 -35.58
N PRO A 160 74.40 -24.96 -35.30
CA PRO A 160 74.71 -23.53 -35.11
C PRO A 160 75.73 -23.00 -36.16
N ASP A 161 75.95 -21.69 -36.08
CA ASP A 161 76.75 -20.79 -36.92
C ASP A 161 78.17 -21.27 -37.30
N GLY A 162 78.58 -21.01 -38.56
CA GLY A 162 79.97 -21.19 -38.99
C GLY A 162 80.23 -21.52 -40.47
N LYS A 163 80.48 -20.47 -41.25
CA LYS A 163 81.29 -20.38 -42.50
C LYS A 163 80.80 -21.04 -43.82
N GLU A 164 80.85 -20.19 -44.85
CA GLU A 164 80.65 -20.42 -46.30
C GLU A 164 79.33 -21.06 -46.76
N VAL A 165 78.40 -20.19 -47.16
CA VAL A 165 77.12 -20.57 -47.78
C VAL A 165 77.39 -21.16 -49.16
N SER A 166 77.34 -22.49 -49.28
CA SER A 166 77.38 -23.17 -50.58
C SER A 166 76.27 -22.65 -51.50
N PRO A 167 76.45 -22.62 -52.83
CA PRO A 167 75.45 -22.11 -53.78
C PRO A 167 74.06 -22.74 -53.61
N ARG A 168 74.01 -24.03 -53.24
CA ARG A 168 72.78 -24.77 -52.93
C ARG A 168 72.05 -24.22 -51.69
N ARG A 169 72.80 -23.76 -50.68
CA ARG A 169 72.28 -23.17 -49.44
C ARG A 169 71.78 -21.72 -49.67
N ARG A 170 72.38 -20.98 -50.61
CA ARG A 170 71.84 -19.68 -51.09
C ARG A 170 70.51 -19.85 -51.81
N MET A 171 70.41 -20.82 -52.72
CA MET A 171 69.16 -21.11 -53.44
C MET A 171 68.02 -21.51 -52.47
N LEU A 172 68.30 -22.37 -51.49
CA LEU A 172 67.34 -22.75 -50.45
C LEU A 172 66.87 -21.56 -49.60
N ASN A 173 67.77 -20.65 -49.23
CA ASN A 173 67.42 -19.44 -48.48
C ASN A 173 66.55 -18.48 -49.31
N VAL A 174 66.83 -18.35 -50.61
CA VAL A 174 66.04 -17.54 -51.54
C VAL A 174 64.64 -18.13 -51.71
N SER A 175 64.51 -19.45 -51.94
CA SER A 175 63.20 -20.13 -52.00
C SER A 175 62.41 -19.99 -50.70
N ARG A 176 63.07 -20.12 -49.53
CA ARG A 176 62.44 -19.88 -48.22
C ARG A 176 61.95 -18.44 -48.08
N SER A 177 62.75 -17.46 -48.53
CA SER A 177 62.38 -16.04 -48.48
C SER A 177 61.20 -15.73 -49.39
N VAL A 178 61.20 -16.26 -50.63
CA VAL A 178 60.09 -16.10 -51.58
C VAL A 178 58.81 -16.72 -51.03
N TRP A 179 58.89 -17.92 -50.43
CA TRP A 179 57.73 -18.54 -49.77
C TRP A 179 57.19 -17.70 -48.61
N LYS A 180 58.08 -17.20 -47.73
CA LYS A 180 57.66 -16.35 -46.61
C LYS A 180 57.02 -15.06 -47.09
N GLN A 181 57.62 -14.38 -48.07
CA GLN A 181 57.08 -13.15 -48.64
C GLN A 181 55.76 -13.39 -49.39
N ALA A 182 55.64 -14.47 -50.16
CA ALA A 182 54.39 -14.83 -50.85
C ALA A 182 53.25 -15.13 -49.87
N ASN A 183 53.52 -15.84 -48.77
CA ASN A 183 52.53 -16.08 -47.72
C ASN A 183 52.12 -14.78 -47.02
N VAL A 184 53.09 -13.93 -46.66
CA VAL A 184 52.79 -12.62 -46.04
C VAL A 184 51.96 -11.75 -46.99
N ALA A 185 52.31 -11.69 -48.27
CA ALA A 185 51.55 -10.95 -49.27
C ALA A 185 50.14 -11.51 -49.48
N GLY A 186 49.99 -12.85 -49.52
CA GLY A 186 48.70 -13.52 -49.58
C GLY A 186 47.82 -13.23 -48.36
N ASP A 187 48.37 -13.39 -47.16
CA ASP A 187 47.68 -13.10 -45.90
C ASP A 187 47.25 -11.64 -45.81
N LEU A 188 48.11 -10.70 -46.22
CA LEU A 188 47.79 -9.27 -46.22
C LEU A 188 46.71 -8.94 -47.25
N TRP A 189 46.74 -9.56 -48.44
CA TRP A 189 45.71 -9.37 -49.47
C TRP A 189 44.34 -9.88 -49.01
N GLU A 190 44.28 -11.09 -48.44
CA GLU A 190 43.04 -11.66 -47.90
C GLU A 190 42.49 -10.83 -46.75
N LYS A 191 43.35 -10.40 -45.81
CA LYS A 191 42.93 -9.54 -44.69
C LYS A 191 42.42 -8.18 -45.17
N LEU A 192 43.14 -7.51 -46.07
CA LEU A 192 42.75 -6.21 -46.58
C LEU A 192 41.41 -6.28 -47.32
N THR A 193 41.24 -7.26 -48.21
CA THR A 193 39.99 -7.45 -48.97
C THR A 193 38.81 -7.81 -48.08
N ALA A 194 39.00 -8.67 -47.06
CA ALA A 194 37.98 -8.96 -46.05
C ALA A 194 37.59 -7.69 -45.26
N ARG A 195 38.58 -6.93 -44.77
CA ARG A 195 38.34 -5.66 -44.06
C ARG A 195 37.59 -4.64 -44.92
N CYS A 196 37.88 -4.54 -46.22
CA CYS A 196 37.16 -3.66 -47.14
C CYS A 196 35.66 -4.01 -47.23
N VAL A 197 35.35 -5.30 -47.36
CA VAL A 197 33.97 -5.80 -47.43
C VAL A 197 33.23 -5.59 -46.11
N ASP A 198 33.86 -5.94 -45.00
CA ASP A 198 33.29 -5.77 -43.65
C ASP A 198 33.01 -4.29 -43.35
N ARG A 199 33.96 -3.41 -43.70
CA ARG A 199 33.80 -1.96 -43.54
C ARG A 199 32.68 -1.42 -44.42
N HIS A 200 32.58 -1.85 -45.67
CA HIS A 200 31.49 -1.44 -46.55
C HIS A 200 30.12 -1.87 -46.00
N ARG A 201 30.00 -3.13 -45.57
CA ARG A 201 28.78 -3.64 -44.93
C ARG A 201 28.43 -2.86 -43.66
N HIS A 202 29.42 -2.51 -42.86
CA HIS A 202 29.24 -1.71 -41.65
C HIS A 202 28.74 -0.29 -41.97
N MET A 203 29.25 0.37 -43.02
CA MET A 203 28.74 1.66 -43.47
C MET A 203 27.30 1.60 -43.97
N GLU A 204 26.93 0.58 -44.78
CA GLU A 204 25.55 0.45 -45.27
C GLU A 204 24.56 0.21 -44.12
N LEU A 205 24.89 -0.67 -43.18
CA LEU A 205 24.07 -0.91 -41.98
C LEU A 205 23.95 0.34 -41.11
N THR A 206 25.03 1.12 -40.98
CA THR A 206 25.02 2.37 -40.22
C THR A 206 24.14 3.41 -40.89
N LEU A 207 24.24 3.56 -42.22
CA LEU A 207 23.43 4.48 -42.99
C LEU A 207 21.93 4.13 -42.89
N GLU A 208 21.58 2.85 -43.04
CA GLU A 208 20.21 2.38 -42.89
C GLU A 208 19.63 2.72 -41.51
N ARG A 209 20.38 2.46 -40.43
CA ARG A 209 19.96 2.76 -39.06
C ARG A 209 19.83 4.26 -38.80
N LEU A 210 20.73 5.09 -39.34
CA LEU A 210 20.66 6.55 -39.21
C LEU A 210 19.44 7.11 -39.96
N LEU A 211 19.12 6.58 -41.14
CA LEU A 211 17.90 6.96 -41.89
C LEU A 211 16.63 6.55 -41.13
N GLN A 212 16.59 5.34 -40.58
CA GLN A 212 15.48 4.88 -39.73
C GLN A 212 15.32 5.76 -38.49
N ALA A 213 16.42 6.09 -37.80
CA ALA A 213 16.39 6.98 -36.64
C ALA A 213 15.90 8.38 -37.02
N GLN A 214 16.34 8.95 -38.14
CA GLN A 214 15.89 10.27 -38.58
C GLN A 214 14.40 10.31 -38.92
N ALA A 215 13.89 9.28 -39.62
CA ALA A 215 12.46 9.14 -39.92
C ALA A 215 11.62 8.98 -38.64
N ALA A 216 12.04 8.08 -37.74
CA ALA A 216 11.36 7.86 -36.47
C ALA A 216 11.37 9.12 -35.57
N MET A 217 12.47 9.90 -35.57
CA MET A 217 12.54 11.16 -34.82
C MET A 217 11.51 12.16 -35.34
N ALA A 218 11.33 12.25 -36.66
CA ALA A 218 10.37 13.16 -37.28
C ALA A 218 8.91 12.75 -37.00
N GLU A 219 8.59 11.46 -37.11
CA GLU A 219 7.26 10.93 -36.79
C GLU A 219 6.90 11.15 -35.31
N LEU A 220 7.85 10.87 -34.41
CA LEU A 220 7.67 11.11 -32.97
C LEU A 220 7.52 12.60 -32.64
N ALA A 221 8.26 13.47 -33.33
CA ALA A 221 8.13 14.92 -33.12
C ALA A 221 6.71 15.40 -33.45
N ALA A 222 6.13 14.93 -34.56
CA ALA A 222 4.77 15.27 -34.98
C ALA A 222 3.71 14.68 -34.04
N ALA A 223 3.88 13.42 -33.62
CA ALA A 223 2.97 12.77 -32.67
C ALA A 223 2.98 13.47 -31.29
N LEU A 224 4.16 13.87 -30.80
CA LEU A 224 4.29 14.64 -29.57
C LEU A 224 3.64 16.02 -29.68
N GLU A 225 3.78 16.69 -30.83
CA GLU A 225 3.16 18.00 -31.05
C GLU A 225 1.62 17.91 -31.00
N GLN A 226 1.03 16.87 -31.59
CA GLN A 226 -0.41 16.62 -31.50
C GLN A 226 -0.85 16.35 -30.04
N ALA A 227 -0.09 15.51 -29.33
CA ALA A 227 -0.39 15.16 -27.94
C ALA A 227 -0.25 16.36 -26.98
N GLU A 228 0.76 17.21 -27.19
CA GLU A 228 0.94 18.46 -26.46
C GLU A 228 -0.21 19.44 -26.76
N GLY A 229 -0.73 19.46 -27.98
CA GLY A 229 -1.93 20.23 -28.33
C GLY A 229 -3.18 19.81 -27.54
N VAL A 230 -3.37 18.51 -27.30
CA VAL A 230 -4.46 18.01 -26.43
C VAL A 230 -4.26 18.44 -24.99
N ARG A 231 -3.02 18.35 -24.47
CA ARG A 231 -2.68 18.82 -23.12
C ARG A 231 -2.97 20.31 -22.97
N ASP A 232 -2.60 21.13 -23.94
CA ASP A 232 -2.77 22.59 -23.89
C ASP A 232 -4.24 23.01 -23.98
N ALA A 233 -5.12 22.14 -24.49
CA ALA A 233 -6.56 22.34 -24.51
C ALA A 233 -7.26 21.97 -23.19
N TRP A 234 -6.56 21.44 -22.18
CA TRP A 234 -7.17 21.09 -20.91
C TRP A 234 -7.60 22.33 -20.11
N GLU A 235 -8.89 22.39 -19.77
CA GLU A 235 -9.42 23.38 -18.84
C GLU A 235 -8.90 23.13 -17.41
N PRO A 236 -8.66 24.17 -16.59
CA PRO A 236 -8.29 24.00 -15.18
C PRO A 236 -9.31 23.15 -14.41
N VAL A 237 -8.85 22.26 -13.51
CA VAL A 237 -9.77 21.36 -12.76
C VAL A 237 -10.82 22.13 -11.95
N GLY A 238 -10.46 23.31 -11.44
CA GLY A 238 -11.37 24.16 -10.66
C GLY A 238 -12.55 24.75 -11.45
N ASP A 239 -12.46 24.78 -12.78
CA ASP A 239 -13.50 25.33 -13.66
C ASP A 239 -14.46 24.23 -14.19
N LEU A 240 -14.15 22.96 -13.91
CA LEU A 240 -14.97 21.83 -14.34
C LEU A 240 -16.23 21.68 -13.47
N PHE A 241 -17.32 21.23 -14.08
CA PHE A 241 -18.49 20.82 -13.35
C PHE A 241 -18.23 19.52 -12.58
N ILE A 242 -18.71 19.46 -11.34
CA ILE A 242 -18.53 18.29 -10.46
C ILE A 242 -19.07 17.01 -11.11
N ASP A 243 -20.23 17.12 -11.77
CA ASP A 243 -20.91 15.98 -12.39
C ASP A 243 -20.16 15.43 -13.62
N SER A 244 -19.31 16.24 -14.29
CA SER A 244 -18.51 15.81 -15.44
C SER A 244 -17.10 15.33 -15.07
N LEU A 245 -16.70 15.42 -13.79
CA LEU A 245 -15.34 15.03 -13.35
C LEU A 245 -15.02 13.58 -13.71
N GLN A 246 -16.00 12.66 -13.62
CA GLN A 246 -15.79 11.26 -13.99
C GLN A 246 -15.53 11.10 -15.49
N ASP A 247 -16.26 11.83 -16.35
CA ASP A 247 -16.05 11.82 -17.79
C ASP A 247 -14.64 12.33 -18.16
N HIS A 248 -14.18 13.40 -17.48
CA HIS A 248 -12.81 13.91 -17.67
C HIS A 248 -11.73 12.94 -17.20
N ILE A 249 -11.96 12.20 -16.10
CA ILE A 249 -11.05 11.15 -15.63
C ILE A 249 -10.93 10.06 -16.70
N ASP A 250 -12.05 9.61 -17.25
CA ASP A 250 -12.04 8.51 -18.21
C ASP A 250 -11.49 8.94 -19.58
N ALA A 251 -11.78 10.17 -20.02
CA ALA A 251 -11.14 10.77 -21.20
C ALA A 251 -9.61 10.88 -21.04
N THR A 252 -9.12 11.28 -19.87
CA THR A 252 -7.67 11.39 -19.60
C THR A 252 -6.99 10.02 -19.57
N LYS A 253 -7.66 8.98 -19.05
CA LYS A 253 -7.16 7.59 -19.12
C LYS A 253 -7.10 7.10 -20.56
N LEU A 254 -8.15 7.34 -21.34
CA LEU A 254 -8.19 6.95 -22.75
C LEU A 254 -7.04 7.62 -23.52
N PHE A 255 -6.83 8.92 -23.32
CA PHE A 255 -5.71 9.65 -23.92
C PHE A 255 -4.35 9.06 -23.51
N LYS A 256 -4.18 8.66 -22.24
CA LYS A 256 -2.96 7.97 -21.79
C LYS A 256 -2.73 6.65 -22.54
N ASP A 257 -3.80 5.89 -22.80
CA ASP A 257 -3.72 4.61 -23.50
C ASP A 257 -3.43 4.79 -25.00
N GLU A 258 -3.98 5.85 -25.63
CA GLU A 258 -3.69 6.23 -27.02
C GLU A 258 -2.20 6.57 -27.24
N LEU A 259 -1.51 7.10 -26.22
CA LEU A 259 -0.07 7.41 -26.27
C LEU A 259 0.85 6.19 -26.16
N SER A 260 0.30 4.97 -26.10
CA SER A 260 1.09 3.73 -26.15
C SER A 260 2.01 3.64 -27.37
N GLN A 261 1.54 4.09 -28.54
CA GLN A 261 2.34 4.11 -29.77
C GLN A 261 3.54 5.07 -29.67
N VAL A 262 3.37 6.25 -29.05
CA VAL A 262 4.47 7.20 -28.83
C VAL A 262 5.51 6.62 -27.88
N LYS A 263 5.07 5.90 -26.84
CA LYS A 263 5.95 5.21 -25.89
C LYS A 263 6.78 4.12 -26.59
N GLU A 264 6.17 3.32 -27.45
CA GLU A 264 6.87 2.28 -28.22
C GLU A 264 7.87 2.90 -29.21
N GLY A 265 7.48 3.98 -29.90
CA GLY A 265 8.38 4.71 -30.79
C GLY A 265 9.58 5.31 -30.05
N MET A 266 9.38 5.91 -28.86
CA MET A 266 10.49 6.39 -28.02
C MET A 266 11.44 5.29 -27.57
N LYS A 267 10.92 4.09 -27.31
CA LYS A 267 11.78 2.94 -27.01
C LYS A 267 12.59 2.54 -28.25
N HIS A 268 11.92 2.41 -29.39
CA HIS A 268 12.55 2.02 -30.65
C HIS A 268 13.72 2.94 -31.03
N ILE A 269 13.56 4.25 -30.88
CA ILE A 269 14.59 5.22 -31.27
C ILE A 269 15.79 5.25 -30.32
N ASN A 270 15.54 5.08 -29.02
CA ASN A 270 16.60 4.93 -28.04
C ASN A 270 17.35 3.62 -28.25
N ASP A 271 16.66 2.53 -28.63
CA ASP A 271 17.28 1.25 -29.00
C ASP A 271 18.16 1.40 -30.25
N LEU A 272 17.71 2.14 -31.28
CA LEU A 272 18.51 2.44 -32.47
C LEU A 272 19.78 3.25 -32.12
N ALA A 273 19.64 4.30 -31.30
CA ALA A 273 20.78 5.09 -30.83
C ALA A 273 21.77 4.24 -30.02
N HIS A 274 21.27 3.34 -29.17
CA HIS A 274 22.09 2.41 -28.40
C HIS A 274 22.83 1.40 -29.28
N GLN A 275 22.15 0.85 -30.30
CA GLN A 275 22.78 -0.07 -31.26
C GLN A 275 23.89 0.61 -32.08
N LEU A 276 23.71 1.88 -32.44
CA LEU A 276 24.75 2.69 -33.09
C LEU A 276 25.94 2.90 -32.16
N ALA A 277 25.70 3.23 -30.89
CA ALA A 277 26.76 3.39 -29.89
C ALA A 277 27.56 2.10 -29.62
N ILE A 278 26.91 0.93 -29.57
CA ILE A 278 27.59 -0.38 -29.47
C ILE A 278 28.48 -0.64 -30.69
N SER A 279 28.10 -0.07 -31.84
CA SER A 279 28.82 -0.21 -33.11
C SER A 279 29.92 0.86 -33.28
N ASP A 280 30.32 1.56 -32.20
CA ASP A 280 31.25 2.69 -32.17
C ASP A 280 30.86 3.90 -33.04
N VAL A 281 29.58 3.99 -33.44
CA VAL A 281 29.01 5.13 -34.17
C VAL A 281 28.25 6.02 -33.21
N HIS A 282 28.86 7.15 -32.86
CA HIS A 282 28.22 8.16 -32.01
C HIS A 282 27.36 9.07 -32.87
N LEU A 283 26.11 9.32 -32.48
CA LEU A 283 25.24 10.27 -33.16
C LEU A 283 25.91 11.66 -33.21
N SER A 284 25.64 12.40 -34.29
CA SER A 284 26.06 13.80 -34.38
C SER A 284 25.47 14.63 -33.23
N MET A 285 26.12 15.75 -32.90
CA MET A 285 25.64 16.63 -31.81
C MET A 285 24.20 17.09 -32.04
N ASP A 286 23.79 17.32 -33.29
CA ASP A 286 22.42 17.76 -33.62
C ASP A 286 21.41 16.63 -33.44
N ASN A 287 21.72 15.42 -33.91
CA ASN A 287 20.84 14.25 -33.72
C ASN A 287 20.73 13.85 -32.24
N SER A 288 21.83 13.92 -31.48
CA SER A 288 21.82 13.66 -30.04
C SER A 288 20.94 14.66 -29.30
N ARG A 289 21.08 15.97 -29.61
CA ARG A 289 20.24 17.02 -29.02
C ARG A 289 18.77 16.86 -29.38
N ALA A 290 18.47 16.51 -30.63
CA ALA A 290 17.10 16.26 -31.08
C ALA A 290 16.46 15.09 -30.31
N LEU A 291 17.19 13.99 -30.15
CA LEU A 291 16.74 12.83 -29.38
C LEU A 291 16.56 13.16 -27.89
N GLU A 292 17.50 13.89 -27.28
CA GLU A 292 17.36 14.37 -25.89
C GLU A 292 16.12 15.27 -25.73
N HIS A 293 15.89 16.19 -26.67
CA HIS A 293 14.73 17.07 -26.66
C HIS A 293 13.41 16.29 -26.75
N LEU A 294 13.35 15.28 -27.62
CA LEU A 294 12.21 14.38 -27.74
C LEU A 294 11.96 13.59 -26.44
N ASN A 295 13.00 13.02 -25.84
CA ASN A 295 12.92 12.32 -24.55
C ASN A 295 12.42 13.24 -23.42
N ASN A 296 12.90 14.49 -23.38
CA ASN A 296 12.45 15.47 -22.39
C ASN A 296 10.98 15.86 -22.57
N ARG A 297 10.54 16.14 -23.80
CA ARG A 297 9.15 16.44 -24.13
C ARG A 297 8.21 15.31 -23.72
N TRP A 298 8.54 14.07 -24.09
CA TRP A 298 7.78 12.88 -23.69
C TRP A 298 7.67 12.75 -22.17
N LYS A 299 8.77 12.96 -21.43
CA LYS A 299 8.77 12.88 -19.96
C LYS A 299 7.88 13.96 -19.33
N VAL A 300 7.93 15.19 -19.83
CA VAL A 300 7.08 16.29 -19.36
C VAL A 300 5.60 15.99 -19.63
N LEU A 301 5.28 15.50 -20.84
CA LEU A 301 3.92 15.11 -21.20
C LEU A 301 3.40 13.99 -20.29
N GLN A 302 4.19 12.95 -20.06
CA GLN A 302 3.82 11.85 -19.16
C GLN A 302 3.55 12.34 -17.73
N GLY A 303 4.42 13.20 -17.20
CA GLY A 303 4.23 13.81 -15.87
C GLY A 303 2.96 14.66 -15.81
N SER A 304 2.69 15.44 -16.85
CA SER A 304 1.48 16.29 -16.94
C SER A 304 0.19 15.47 -16.93
N ILE A 305 0.16 14.33 -17.63
CA ILE A 305 -1.00 13.41 -17.64
C ILE A 305 -1.22 12.79 -16.26
N GLU A 306 -0.15 12.32 -15.60
CA GLU A 306 -0.24 11.74 -14.26
C GLU A 306 -0.70 12.77 -13.22
N GLU A 307 -0.18 13.99 -13.29
CA GLU A 307 -0.61 15.10 -12.43
C GLU A 307 -2.08 15.47 -12.67
N ARG A 308 -2.50 15.60 -13.94
CA ARG A 308 -3.89 15.90 -14.29
C ARG A 308 -4.84 14.83 -13.77
N LEU A 309 -4.51 13.55 -13.98
CA LEU A 309 -5.32 12.43 -13.51
C LEU A 309 -5.45 12.46 -11.98
N LYS A 310 -4.36 12.74 -11.28
CA LYS A 310 -4.36 12.88 -9.82
C LYS A 310 -5.26 14.03 -9.37
N GLN A 311 -5.12 15.22 -9.95
CA GLN A 311 -5.95 16.38 -9.61
C GLN A 311 -7.44 16.11 -9.84
N LEU A 312 -7.80 15.50 -10.97
CA LEU A 312 -9.19 15.12 -11.27
C LEU A 312 -9.73 14.08 -10.28
N GLN A 313 -8.93 13.06 -9.92
CA GLN A 313 -9.31 12.05 -8.94
C GLN A 313 -9.46 12.62 -7.54
N ASP A 314 -8.57 13.53 -7.13
CA ASP A 314 -8.66 14.24 -5.86
C ASP A 314 -9.94 15.10 -5.83
N ALA A 315 -10.20 15.88 -6.88
CA ALA A 315 -11.43 16.67 -7.00
C ALA A 315 -12.69 15.80 -6.99
N HIS A 316 -12.70 14.67 -7.70
CA HIS A 316 -13.83 13.75 -7.72
C HIS A 316 -14.05 13.07 -6.36
N ARG A 317 -12.99 12.76 -5.62
CA ARG A 317 -13.10 12.23 -4.25
C ARG A 317 -13.68 13.28 -3.29
N ASP A 318 -13.19 14.51 -3.40
CA ASP A 318 -13.46 15.55 -2.42
C ASP A 318 -14.76 16.30 -2.70
N PHE A 319 -15.22 16.37 -3.96
CA PHE A 319 -16.41 17.09 -4.37
C PHE A 319 -17.43 16.26 -5.15
N GLY A 320 -17.06 15.07 -5.62
CA GLY A 320 -17.97 14.22 -6.40
C GLY A 320 -19.21 13.76 -5.62
N PRO A 321 -20.13 13.04 -6.27
CA PRO A 321 -21.40 12.62 -5.68
C PRO A 321 -21.27 11.76 -4.41
N GLY A 322 -20.11 11.14 -4.18
CA GLY A 322 -19.80 10.38 -2.96
C GLY A 322 -19.17 11.20 -1.84
N SER A 323 -18.95 12.51 -2.04
CA SER A 323 -18.22 13.36 -1.10
C SER A 323 -19.11 13.88 0.03
N GLN A 324 -18.55 13.94 1.23
CA GLN A 324 -19.23 14.55 2.39
C GLN A 324 -18.75 16.01 2.61
N HIS A 325 -18.06 16.61 1.64
CA HIS A 325 -17.37 17.89 1.83
C HIS A 325 -18.34 19.05 2.06
N PHE A 326 -19.55 19.01 1.51
CA PHE A 326 -20.56 20.05 1.79
C PHE A 326 -20.87 20.17 3.30
N LEU A 327 -20.71 19.07 4.06
CA LEU A 327 -20.87 19.03 5.51
C LEU A 327 -19.70 19.63 6.28
N SER A 328 -18.57 19.96 5.65
CA SER A 328 -17.45 20.66 6.34
C SER A 328 -17.90 21.98 6.96
N SER A 329 -18.88 22.64 6.36
CA SER A 329 -19.51 23.88 6.84
C SER A 329 -20.37 23.72 8.11
N SER A 330 -20.64 22.48 8.55
CA SER A 330 -21.42 22.20 9.77
C SER A 330 -20.72 22.68 11.04
N VAL A 331 -19.39 22.69 11.01
CA VAL A 331 -18.51 23.14 12.09
C VAL A 331 -17.78 24.43 11.72
N GLN A 332 -17.23 25.08 12.74
CA GLN A 332 -16.51 26.34 12.62
C GLN A 332 -15.24 26.24 13.48
N ILE A 333 -14.21 27.02 13.15
CA ILE A 333 -12.97 27.13 13.93
C ILE A 333 -13.30 27.33 15.42
N PRO A 334 -12.69 26.57 16.35
CA PRO A 334 -11.50 25.72 16.21
C PRO A 334 -11.77 24.27 15.77
N TRP A 335 -12.98 23.94 15.34
CA TRP A 335 -13.38 22.60 14.96
C TRP A 335 -13.25 22.36 13.45
N GLU A 336 -12.81 21.16 13.09
CA GLU A 336 -12.75 20.66 11.73
C GLU A 336 -13.47 19.31 11.65
N ARG A 337 -14.24 19.10 10.58
CA ARG A 337 -14.88 17.82 10.27
C ARG A 337 -13.97 17.02 9.36
N ALA A 338 -13.59 15.83 9.79
CA ALA A 338 -12.76 14.90 9.04
C ALA A 338 -13.49 13.56 8.83
N ILE A 339 -13.00 12.74 7.90
CA ILE A 339 -13.61 11.46 7.54
C ILE A 339 -12.61 10.34 7.81
N SER A 340 -13.03 9.30 8.52
CA SER A 340 -12.20 8.13 8.80
C SER A 340 -12.07 7.22 7.56
N PRO A 341 -11.13 6.26 7.54
CA PRO A 341 -11.03 5.28 6.45
C PRO A 341 -12.33 4.52 6.17
N ASN A 342 -13.13 4.29 7.22
CA ASN A 342 -14.44 3.63 7.13
C ASN A 342 -15.57 4.58 6.68
N LYS A 343 -15.23 5.76 6.14
CA LYS A 343 -16.18 6.80 5.67
C LYS A 343 -17.08 7.38 6.77
N VAL A 344 -16.70 7.19 8.03
CA VAL A 344 -17.42 7.73 9.19
C VAL A 344 -16.84 9.09 9.59
N PRO A 345 -17.68 10.13 9.79
CA PRO A 345 -17.18 11.44 10.21
C PRO A 345 -16.71 11.45 11.67
N TYR A 346 -15.66 12.21 11.91
CA TYR A 346 -15.17 12.57 13.23
C TYR A 346 -14.74 14.05 13.24
N TYR A 347 -14.58 14.60 14.43
CA TYR A 347 -14.36 16.03 14.61
C TYR A 347 -13.05 16.27 15.34
N ILE A 348 -12.27 17.21 14.82
CA ILE A 348 -10.95 17.58 15.32
C ILE A 348 -11.09 18.96 15.97
N ASN A 349 -10.69 19.08 17.23
CA ASN A 349 -10.57 20.37 17.90
C ASN A 349 -9.09 20.79 17.90
N HIS A 350 -8.74 21.75 17.07
CA HIS A 350 -7.37 22.24 16.92
C HIS A 350 -6.85 22.96 18.17
N GLN A 351 -7.74 23.63 18.91
CA GLN A 351 -7.38 24.34 20.13
C GLN A 351 -7.08 23.37 21.28
N ALA A 352 -7.90 22.32 21.43
CA ALA A 352 -7.73 21.31 22.47
C ALA A 352 -6.76 20.17 22.08
N GLN A 353 -6.41 20.07 20.78
CA GLN A 353 -5.65 18.96 20.21
C GLN A 353 -6.30 17.59 20.47
N THR A 354 -7.62 17.53 20.34
CA THR A 354 -8.41 16.31 20.60
C THR A 354 -9.26 15.96 19.39
N THR A 355 -9.52 14.67 19.20
CA THR A 355 -10.50 14.18 18.23
C THR A 355 -11.68 13.52 18.96
N CYS A 356 -12.89 13.64 18.40
CA CYS A 356 -14.08 12.99 18.94
C CYS A 356 -15.04 12.54 17.83
N TRP A 357 -15.82 11.51 18.11
CA TRP A 357 -16.86 11.05 17.18
C TRP A 357 -18.10 11.94 17.19
N ASP A 358 -18.35 12.65 18.28
CA ASP A 358 -19.53 13.48 18.43
C ASP A 358 -19.29 14.86 17.84
N HIS A 359 -20.30 15.36 17.11
CA HIS A 359 -20.31 16.75 16.65
C HIS A 359 -20.28 17.69 17.86
N PRO A 360 -19.57 18.83 17.85
CA PRO A 360 -19.47 19.72 19.03
C PRO A 360 -20.83 20.13 19.59
N LYS A 361 -21.79 20.50 18.73
CA LYS A 361 -23.18 20.79 19.16
C LYS A 361 -23.95 19.57 19.69
N MET A 362 -23.61 18.34 19.26
CA MET A 362 -24.17 17.13 19.86
C MET A 362 -23.59 16.90 21.26
N THR A 363 -22.30 17.15 21.45
CA THR A 363 -21.66 17.12 22.77
C THR A 363 -22.31 18.12 23.73
N GLU A 364 -22.52 19.37 23.29
CA GLU A 364 -23.24 20.39 24.06
C GLU A 364 -24.67 19.94 24.42
N LEU A 365 -25.38 19.37 23.46
CA LEU A 365 -26.73 18.83 23.67
C LEU A 365 -26.73 17.73 24.73
N TYR A 366 -25.83 16.75 24.64
CA TYR A 366 -25.72 15.65 25.59
C TYR A 366 -25.30 16.14 26.98
N GLN A 367 -24.43 17.15 27.09
CA GLN A 367 -24.06 17.78 28.35
C GLN A 367 -25.22 18.51 29.03
N ALA A 368 -26.21 18.98 28.26
CA ALA A 368 -27.41 19.62 28.80
C ALA A 368 -28.51 18.62 29.23
N LEU A 369 -28.50 17.37 28.75
CA LEU A 369 -29.51 16.37 29.11
C LEU A 369 -29.54 15.97 30.61
N PRO A 370 -28.41 15.91 31.34
CA PRO A 370 -28.39 15.66 32.78
C PRO A 370 -29.25 16.60 33.63
N ASP A 371 -29.53 17.82 33.18
CA ASP A 371 -30.43 18.76 33.88
C ASP A 371 -31.84 18.20 34.11
N LEU A 372 -32.24 17.21 33.30
CA LEU A 372 -33.54 16.53 33.40
C LEU A 372 -33.51 15.34 34.36
N ASN A 373 -32.36 14.98 34.94
CA ASN A 373 -32.24 13.86 35.88
C ASN A 373 -33.00 14.09 37.20
N ASN A 374 -33.41 15.32 37.50
CA ASN A 374 -34.28 15.66 38.63
C ASN A 374 -35.74 15.17 38.46
N ILE A 375 -36.13 14.73 37.26
CA ILE A 375 -37.45 14.16 36.98
C ILE A 375 -37.50 12.74 37.56
N LYS A 376 -38.41 12.51 38.51
CA LYS A 376 -38.54 11.24 39.23
C LYS A 376 -39.08 10.11 38.37
N PHE A 377 -39.92 10.43 37.38
CA PHE A 377 -40.57 9.45 36.52
C PHE A 377 -39.73 9.21 35.26
N SER A 378 -39.20 7.99 35.11
CA SER A 378 -38.28 7.62 34.02
C SER A 378 -38.89 7.87 32.63
N ALA A 379 -40.14 7.46 32.41
CA ALA A 379 -40.79 7.65 31.11
C ALA A 379 -40.87 9.12 30.69
N TYR A 380 -41.21 10.04 31.62
CA TYR A 380 -41.21 11.48 31.35
C TYR A 380 -39.80 12.04 31.20
N ARG A 381 -38.84 11.58 32.01
CA ARG A 381 -37.44 12.01 31.92
C ARG A 381 -36.87 11.70 30.54
N THR A 382 -37.00 10.44 30.09
CA THR A 382 -36.56 10.00 28.77
C THR A 382 -37.29 10.74 27.66
N ALA A 383 -38.62 10.88 27.75
CA ALA A 383 -39.40 11.64 26.79
C ALA A 383 -38.98 13.12 26.69
N MET A 384 -38.67 13.79 27.82
CA MET A 384 -38.18 15.16 27.82
C MET A 384 -36.76 15.28 27.26
N LYS A 385 -35.89 14.31 27.54
CA LYS A 385 -34.56 14.22 26.91
C LYS A 385 -34.69 14.06 25.39
N LEU A 386 -35.53 13.13 24.95
CA LEU A 386 -35.83 12.91 23.53
C LEU A 386 -36.48 14.14 22.89
N ARG A 387 -37.35 14.87 23.59
CA ARG A 387 -37.93 16.11 23.07
C ARG A 387 -36.86 17.18 22.80
N ARG A 388 -35.83 17.28 23.64
CA ARG A 388 -34.68 18.18 23.40
C ARG A 388 -33.88 17.73 22.17
N VAL A 389 -33.61 16.43 22.04
CA VAL A 389 -32.94 15.86 20.86
C VAL A 389 -33.77 16.12 19.60
N GLN A 390 -35.06 15.78 19.61
CA GLN A 390 -36.00 15.97 18.52
C GLN A 390 -35.98 17.41 17.97
N LYS A 391 -35.99 18.41 18.87
CA LYS A 391 -35.93 19.84 18.52
C LYS A 391 -34.56 20.26 17.99
N ALA A 392 -33.48 19.78 18.60
CA ALA A 392 -32.12 20.08 18.16
C ALA A 392 -31.86 19.55 16.73
N LEU A 393 -32.42 18.38 16.42
CA LEU A 393 -32.36 17.75 15.10
C LEU A 393 -33.44 18.25 14.13
N ARG A 394 -34.37 19.12 14.55
CA ARG A 394 -35.51 19.59 13.73
C ARG A 394 -36.46 18.49 13.22
N LEU A 395 -36.36 17.27 13.75
CA LEU A 395 -37.25 16.16 13.38
C LEU A 395 -38.70 16.43 13.79
N ASP A 396 -38.94 17.33 14.76
CA ASP A 396 -40.28 17.77 15.14
C ASP A 396 -40.99 18.63 14.08
N MET A 397 -40.29 19.02 13.01
CA MET A 397 -40.87 19.75 11.88
C MET A 397 -41.18 18.84 10.69
N LEU A 398 -40.58 17.64 10.62
CA LEU A 398 -40.80 16.68 9.53
C LEU A 398 -42.12 15.93 9.72
N THR A 399 -42.96 15.86 8.69
CA THR A 399 -44.18 15.04 8.74
C THR A 399 -43.89 13.59 8.36
N LEU A 400 -44.71 12.64 8.82
CA LEU A 400 -44.55 11.24 8.39
C LEU A 400 -44.70 11.08 6.88
N ALA A 401 -45.58 11.86 6.24
CA ALA A 401 -45.76 11.81 4.79
C ALA A 401 -44.48 12.21 4.05
N SER A 402 -43.86 13.35 4.42
CA SER A 402 -42.61 13.83 3.81
C SER A 402 -41.47 12.81 4.00
N VAL A 403 -41.39 12.19 5.19
CA VAL A 403 -40.39 11.16 5.50
C VAL A 403 -40.56 9.91 4.63
N VAL A 404 -41.80 9.44 4.45
CA VAL A 404 -42.10 8.24 3.65
C VAL A 404 -41.86 8.48 2.16
N GLU A 405 -42.14 9.66 1.64
CA GLU A 405 -41.85 9.99 0.25
C GLU A 405 -40.34 9.97 -0.05
N VAL A 406 -39.49 10.50 0.85
CA VAL A 406 -38.03 10.39 0.66
C VAL A 406 -37.57 8.93 0.70
N PHE A 407 -38.12 8.11 1.59
CA PHE A 407 -37.79 6.67 1.59
C PHE A 407 -38.19 5.97 0.29
N ARG A 408 -39.25 6.46 -0.38
CA ARG A 408 -39.68 5.92 -1.67
C ARG A 408 -38.75 6.35 -2.80
N GLU A 409 -38.36 7.61 -2.85
CA GLU A 409 -37.47 8.18 -3.88
C GLU A 409 -36.05 7.61 -3.80
N GLN A 410 -35.56 7.36 -2.59
CA GLN A 410 -34.22 6.80 -2.34
C GLN A 410 -34.21 5.25 -2.37
N GLU A 411 -35.28 4.62 -2.84
CA GLU A 411 -35.43 3.15 -2.97
C GLU A 411 -35.19 2.37 -1.65
N LEU A 412 -35.51 2.97 -0.50
CA LEU A 412 -35.30 2.40 0.82
C LEU A 412 -36.47 1.49 1.24
N GLN A 413 -36.93 0.59 0.37
CA GLN A 413 -38.07 -0.27 0.67
C GLN A 413 -37.71 -1.46 1.55
N GLN A 414 -36.59 -2.12 1.27
CA GLN A 414 -36.15 -3.33 1.98
C GLN A 414 -35.57 -2.99 3.36
N ALA A 415 -36.26 -3.38 4.43
CA ALA A 415 -35.87 -3.05 5.81
C ALA A 415 -34.55 -3.70 6.26
N GLU A 416 -34.18 -4.85 5.69
CA GLU A 416 -32.96 -5.60 6.02
C GLU A 416 -31.71 -5.09 5.29
N ARG A 417 -31.87 -4.30 4.21
CA ARG A 417 -30.75 -3.70 3.48
C ARG A 417 -29.91 -2.84 4.42
N VAL A 418 -28.59 -2.88 4.22
CA VAL A 418 -27.64 -2.03 4.92
C VAL A 418 -27.31 -0.83 4.05
N MET A 419 -27.31 0.35 4.67
CA MET A 419 -26.91 1.63 4.08
C MET A 419 -25.51 2.01 4.58
N ASP A 420 -24.71 2.59 3.70
CA ASP A 420 -23.49 3.28 4.11
C ASP A 420 -23.76 4.71 4.60
N VAL A 421 -22.73 5.37 5.14
CA VAL A 421 -22.84 6.75 5.66
C VAL A 421 -23.27 7.76 4.59
N VAL A 422 -22.84 7.55 3.35
CA VAL A 422 -23.09 8.48 2.24
C VAL A 422 -24.56 8.39 1.81
N GLU A 423 -25.12 7.19 1.70
CA GLU A 423 -26.55 6.96 1.45
C GLU A 423 -27.43 7.60 2.54
N VAL A 424 -27.00 7.51 3.81
CA VAL A 424 -27.70 8.15 4.93
C VAL A 424 -27.64 9.67 4.82
N ILE A 425 -26.49 10.23 4.43
CA ILE A 425 -26.33 11.67 4.18
C ILE A 425 -27.27 12.12 3.07
N HIS A 426 -27.30 11.43 1.92
CA HIS A 426 -28.19 11.77 0.81
C HIS A 426 -29.67 11.77 1.22
N ALA A 427 -30.11 10.73 1.93
CA ALA A 427 -31.48 10.65 2.41
C ALA A 427 -31.82 11.78 3.41
N LEU A 428 -30.89 12.14 4.30
CA LEU A 428 -31.07 13.26 5.24
C LEU A 428 -31.06 14.61 4.52
N THR A 429 -30.20 14.83 3.53
CA THR A 429 -30.15 16.06 2.74
C THR A 429 -31.48 16.28 2.03
N ALA A 430 -31.99 15.27 1.32
CA ALA A 430 -33.29 15.34 0.65
C ALA A 430 -34.44 15.63 1.63
N LEU A 431 -34.39 15.10 2.86
CA LEU A 431 -35.37 15.39 3.90
C LEU A 431 -35.35 16.85 4.35
N TYR A 432 -34.16 17.44 4.55
CA TYR A 432 -34.04 18.81 5.05
C TYR A 432 -34.22 19.87 3.95
N GLU A 433 -33.85 19.57 2.71
CA GLU A 433 -34.19 20.42 1.54
C GLU A 433 -35.70 20.50 1.35
N ARG A 434 -36.39 19.34 1.36
CA ARG A 434 -37.86 19.31 1.32
C ARG A 434 -38.49 20.06 2.48
N LEU A 435 -37.92 19.98 3.68
CA LEU A 435 -38.41 20.73 4.83
C LEU A 435 -38.31 22.25 4.63
N GLU A 436 -37.19 22.71 4.06
CA GLU A 436 -36.98 24.12 3.72
C GLU A 436 -37.99 24.59 2.67
N ASP A 437 -38.20 23.80 1.62
CA ASP A 437 -39.18 24.06 0.55
C ASP A 437 -40.63 24.10 1.07
N GLU A 438 -41.05 23.09 1.84
CA GLU A 438 -42.43 22.96 2.32
C GLU A 438 -42.82 24.05 3.33
N ARG A 439 -41.87 24.51 4.15
CA ARG A 439 -42.15 25.45 5.26
C ARG A 439 -41.69 26.88 4.99
N GLY A 440 -40.87 27.11 3.96
CA GLY A 440 -40.29 28.42 3.68
C GLY A 440 -39.45 28.98 4.84
N VAL A 441 -38.81 28.09 5.61
CA VAL A 441 -37.96 28.45 6.76
C VAL A 441 -36.52 28.17 6.39
N LEU A 442 -35.62 29.14 6.61
CA LEU A 442 -34.20 28.95 6.39
C LEU A 442 -33.65 27.85 7.33
N VAL A 443 -33.23 26.72 6.76
CA VAL A 443 -32.63 25.60 7.49
C VAL A 443 -31.14 25.59 7.20
N ASN A 444 -30.30 25.52 8.23
CA ASN A 444 -28.89 25.18 8.01
C ASN A 444 -28.79 23.68 7.70
N ILE A 445 -29.00 23.32 6.43
CA ILE A 445 -29.05 21.94 5.95
C ILE A 445 -27.77 21.18 6.34
N PRO A 446 -26.54 21.69 6.09
CA PRO A 446 -25.33 20.97 6.47
C PRO A 446 -25.28 20.61 7.95
N LEU A 447 -25.62 21.55 8.83
CA LEU A 447 -25.64 21.29 10.26
C LEU A 447 -26.73 20.28 10.66
N CYS A 448 -27.94 20.39 10.10
CA CYS A 448 -29.04 19.49 10.41
C CYS A 448 -28.74 18.05 9.98
N VAL A 449 -28.17 17.88 8.79
CA VAL A 449 -27.73 16.58 8.27
C VAL A 449 -26.66 15.98 9.18
N ASP A 450 -25.60 16.73 9.49
CA ASP A 450 -24.46 16.20 10.26
C ASP A 450 -24.83 15.89 11.72
N MET A 451 -25.65 16.72 12.35
CA MET A 451 -26.20 16.46 13.70
C MET A 451 -27.11 15.23 13.72
N CYS A 452 -27.98 15.08 12.73
CA CYS A 452 -28.91 13.95 12.66
C CYS A 452 -28.18 12.64 12.33
N LEU A 453 -27.21 12.69 11.42
CA LEU A 453 -26.29 11.58 11.14
C LEU A 453 -25.55 11.18 12.41
N ASN A 454 -24.97 12.14 13.13
CA ASN A 454 -24.23 11.87 14.37
C ASN A 454 -25.11 11.20 15.43
N TRP A 455 -26.37 11.65 15.58
CA TRP A 455 -27.33 11.00 16.47
C TRP A 455 -27.68 9.57 16.02
N LEU A 456 -27.95 9.35 14.74
CA LEU A 456 -28.27 8.02 14.21
C LEU A 456 -27.11 7.03 14.38
N LEU A 457 -25.87 7.45 14.08
CA LEU A 457 -24.67 6.63 14.29
C LEU A 457 -24.47 6.34 15.78
N ASN A 458 -24.74 7.31 16.66
CA ASN A 458 -24.72 7.09 18.11
C ASN A 458 -25.71 6.03 18.58
N VAL A 459 -26.92 6.00 18.01
CA VAL A 459 -27.95 5.03 18.39
C VAL A 459 -27.72 3.65 17.77
N TYR A 460 -27.31 3.58 16.49
CA TYR A 460 -27.37 2.37 15.68
C TYR A 460 -26.02 1.86 15.15
N ASP A 461 -24.96 2.66 15.19
CA ASP A 461 -23.59 2.28 14.78
C ASP A 461 -22.56 2.75 15.82
N SER A 462 -22.70 2.28 17.07
CA SER A 462 -21.77 2.62 18.15
C SER A 462 -20.34 2.14 17.89
N GLY A 463 -20.17 1.12 17.03
CA GLY A 463 -18.87 0.59 16.60
C GLY A 463 -18.18 1.43 15.53
N ARG A 464 -18.87 2.40 14.92
CA ARG A 464 -18.37 3.24 13.81
C ARG A 464 -17.88 2.40 12.64
N ASN A 465 -18.68 1.41 12.27
CA ASN A 465 -18.45 0.55 11.12
C ASN A 465 -18.87 1.21 9.80
N GLY A 466 -19.59 2.33 9.87
CA GLY A 466 -20.07 3.08 8.69
C GLY A 466 -21.23 2.40 7.98
N LYS A 467 -21.96 1.54 8.70
CA LYS A 467 -23.06 0.72 8.16
C LYS A 467 -24.27 0.80 9.09
N MET A 468 -25.45 1.04 8.52
CA MET A 468 -26.72 1.10 9.26
C MET A 468 -27.84 0.40 8.50
N ARG A 469 -28.65 -0.42 9.17
CA ARG A 469 -29.82 -1.05 8.52
C ARG A 469 -30.88 0.00 8.17
N VAL A 470 -31.56 -0.17 7.04
CA VAL A 470 -32.70 0.67 6.62
C VAL A 470 -33.78 0.68 7.72
N LEU A 471 -34.05 -0.46 8.36
CA LEU A 471 -35.00 -0.51 9.49
C LEU A 471 -34.60 0.41 10.64
N SER A 472 -33.32 0.46 11.00
CA SER A 472 -32.78 1.30 12.07
C SER A 472 -32.92 2.79 11.71
N PHE A 473 -32.57 3.15 10.47
CA PHE A 473 -32.74 4.51 9.95
C PHE A 473 -34.22 4.96 10.00
N LYS A 474 -35.13 4.12 9.50
CA LYS A 474 -36.58 4.35 9.56
C LYS A 474 -37.08 4.47 11.00
N MET A 475 -36.64 3.58 11.90
CA MET A 475 -37.04 3.60 13.31
C MET A 475 -36.67 4.92 13.97
N GLY A 476 -35.44 5.40 13.78
CA GLY A 476 -34.97 6.66 14.36
C GLY A 476 -35.78 7.86 13.88
N LEU A 477 -35.94 8.01 12.55
CA LEU A 477 -36.64 9.14 11.95
C LEU A 477 -38.15 9.11 12.24
N VAL A 478 -38.82 7.97 12.07
CA VAL A 478 -40.27 7.86 12.29
C VAL A 478 -40.64 8.05 13.75
N SER A 479 -39.82 7.54 14.68
CA SER A 479 -40.05 7.74 16.11
C SER A 479 -40.05 9.23 16.48
N LEU A 480 -39.16 10.01 15.86
CA LEU A 480 -38.94 11.42 16.19
C LEU A 480 -39.62 12.41 15.22
N CYS A 481 -40.25 11.97 14.13
CA CYS A 481 -41.00 12.86 13.23
C CYS A 481 -42.29 13.42 13.90
N ASN A 482 -42.90 14.43 13.30
CA ASN A 482 -44.18 14.98 13.72
C ASN A 482 -45.35 14.24 13.06
N ALA A 483 -45.90 13.25 13.76
CA ALA A 483 -47.07 12.49 13.36
C ALA A 483 -47.80 11.93 14.59
N ASP A 484 -49.07 11.55 14.41
CA ASP A 484 -49.83 10.92 15.47
C ASP A 484 -49.16 9.59 15.86
N VAL A 485 -49.18 9.29 17.16
CA VAL A 485 -48.50 8.11 17.70
C VAL A 485 -49.04 6.81 17.10
N GLN A 486 -50.35 6.73 16.79
CA GLN A 486 -50.92 5.55 16.15
C GLN A 486 -50.46 5.41 14.68
N GLU A 487 -50.27 6.51 13.96
CA GLU A 487 -49.75 6.46 12.58
C GLU A 487 -48.32 5.94 12.55
N LYS A 488 -47.49 6.38 13.52
CA LYS A 488 -46.14 5.84 13.71
C LYS A 488 -46.17 4.33 13.98
N TYR A 489 -47.05 3.86 14.87
CA TYR A 489 -47.19 2.43 15.15
C TYR A 489 -47.61 1.62 13.92
N LYS A 490 -48.59 2.12 13.15
CA LYS A 490 -49.04 1.48 11.91
C LYS A 490 -47.90 1.40 10.89
N TYR A 491 -47.14 2.48 10.73
CA TYR A 491 -46.01 2.51 9.81
C TYR A 491 -44.92 1.51 10.21
N LEU A 492 -44.49 1.56 11.48
CA LEU A 492 -43.43 0.72 12.03
C LEU A 492 -43.79 -0.77 11.98
N PHE A 493 -45.05 -1.12 12.28
CA PHE A 493 -45.54 -2.50 12.12
C PHE A 493 -45.38 -2.99 10.68
N ARG A 494 -45.75 -2.16 9.69
CA ARG A 494 -45.64 -2.53 8.27
C ARG A 494 -44.20 -2.71 7.80
N GLN A 495 -43.21 -2.10 8.47
CA GLN A 495 -41.80 -2.26 8.09
C GLN A 495 -41.23 -3.64 8.43
N VAL A 496 -41.85 -4.34 9.38
CA VAL A 496 -41.42 -5.68 9.82
C VAL A 496 -42.44 -6.77 9.54
N ALA A 497 -43.67 -6.42 9.15
CA ALA A 497 -44.69 -7.42 8.83
C ALA A 497 -44.29 -8.24 7.58
N GLY A 498 -44.57 -9.54 7.61
CA GLY A 498 -44.32 -10.42 6.47
C GLY A 498 -45.28 -10.17 5.29
N PRO A 499 -45.13 -10.92 4.18
CA PRO A 499 -45.88 -10.71 2.93
C PRO A 499 -47.41 -10.73 3.06
N GLY A 500 -47.95 -11.36 4.11
CA GLY A 500 -49.38 -11.39 4.42
C GLY A 500 -49.88 -10.29 5.38
N GLY A 501 -49.03 -9.30 5.73
CA GLY A 501 -49.37 -8.29 6.73
C GLY A 501 -49.44 -8.82 8.17
N LEU A 502 -48.89 -10.01 8.40
CA LEU A 502 -48.81 -10.67 9.70
C LEU A 502 -47.40 -10.54 10.28
N MET A 503 -47.31 -10.43 11.59
CA MET A 503 -46.05 -10.29 12.32
C MET A 503 -45.88 -11.45 13.31
N ASP A 504 -44.83 -12.25 13.18
CA ASP A 504 -44.49 -13.29 14.17
C ASP A 504 -43.61 -12.73 15.30
N GLN A 505 -43.17 -13.61 16.21
CA GLN A 505 -42.33 -13.23 17.35
C GLN A 505 -40.97 -12.66 16.91
N ARG A 506 -40.36 -13.19 15.85
CA ARG A 506 -39.07 -12.72 15.31
C ARG A 506 -39.23 -11.31 14.77
N HIS A 507 -40.25 -11.06 13.96
CA HIS A 507 -40.51 -9.73 13.39
C HIS A 507 -40.77 -8.68 14.48
N LEU A 508 -41.56 -9.02 15.51
CA LEU A 508 -41.78 -8.12 16.66
C LEU A 508 -40.48 -7.89 17.46
N SER A 509 -39.70 -8.95 17.67
CA SER A 509 -38.41 -8.86 18.36
C SER A 509 -37.47 -7.89 17.64
N LEU A 510 -37.35 -8.00 16.31
CA LEU A 510 -36.57 -7.07 15.49
C LEU A 510 -37.02 -5.62 15.70
N LEU A 511 -38.32 -5.35 15.65
CA LEU A 511 -38.86 -4.00 15.84
C LEU A 511 -38.54 -3.43 17.23
N LEU A 512 -38.72 -4.23 18.28
CA LEU A 512 -38.45 -3.81 19.65
C LEU A 512 -36.95 -3.64 19.91
N HIS A 513 -36.10 -4.45 19.28
CA HIS A 513 -34.65 -4.31 19.33
C HIS A 513 -34.18 -2.98 18.73
N GLU A 514 -34.81 -2.51 17.64
CA GLU A 514 -34.52 -1.17 17.09
C GLU A 514 -35.03 -0.05 18.00
N ALA A 515 -36.23 -0.23 18.57
CA ALA A 515 -36.85 0.79 19.40
C ALA A 515 -36.10 1.01 20.72
N ILE A 516 -35.57 -0.05 21.34
CA ILE A 516 -34.89 0.02 22.63
C ILE A 516 -33.50 0.68 22.55
N GLN A 517 -32.89 0.76 21.36
CA GLN A 517 -31.60 1.46 21.19
C GLN A 517 -31.71 2.96 21.51
N ILE A 518 -32.86 3.58 21.20
CA ILE A 518 -33.08 5.02 21.43
C ILE A 518 -32.96 5.40 22.92
N PRO A 519 -33.71 4.78 23.87
CA PRO A 519 -33.51 5.03 25.29
C PRO A 519 -32.20 4.48 25.83
N ARG A 520 -31.61 3.45 25.21
CA ARG A 520 -30.25 2.95 25.56
C ARG A 520 -29.19 4.02 25.33
N GLN A 521 -29.24 4.72 24.21
CA GLN A 521 -28.30 5.81 23.92
C GLN A 521 -28.40 6.98 24.91
N LEU A 522 -29.53 7.12 25.62
CA LEU A 522 -29.71 8.11 26.68
C LEU A 522 -29.32 7.61 28.07
N GLY A 523 -28.86 6.36 28.20
CA GLY A 523 -28.56 5.71 29.47
C GLY A 523 -29.80 5.34 30.29
N GLU A 524 -30.98 5.22 29.67
CA GLU A 524 -32.26 5.01 30.37
C GLU A 524 -32.87 3.62 30.15
N VAL A 525 -32.17 2.71 29.45
CA VAL A 525 -32.67 1.37 29.05
C VAL A 525 -33.14 0.50 30.24
N ALA A 526 -32.49 0.60 31.40
CA ALA A 526 -32.87 -0.15 32.59
C ALA A 526 -34.32 0.15 33.04
N ALA A 527 -34.81 1.36 32.78
CA ALA A 527 -36.18 1.73 33.09
C ALA A 527 -37.21 1.14 32.12
N PHE A 528 -36.80 0.58 30.97
CA PHE A 528 -37.68 0.10 29.91
C PHE A 528 -37.61 -1.42 29.71
N GLY A 529 -37.21 -2.17 30.74
CA GLY A 529 -37.13 -3.64 30.69
C GLY A 529 -35.76 -4.19 30.29
N GLY A 530 -34.75 -3.33 30.15
CA GLY A 530 -33.41 -3.73 29.73
C GLY A 530 -33.31 -3.98 28.22
N SER A 531 -32.15 -4.45 27.77
CA SER A 531 -31.90 -4.73 26.34
C SER A 531 -32.59 -6.00 25.84
N ASN A 532 -33.06 -6.86 26.76
CA ASN A 532 -33.76 -8.09 26.41
C ASN A 532 -35.26 -7.80 26.16
N VAL A 533 -35.66 -7.87 24.89
CA VAL A 533 -37.03 -7.56 24.47
C VAL A 533 -38.01 -8.73 24.60
N GLU A 534 -37.51 -9.95 24.84
CA GLU A 534 -38.29 -11.19 24.83
C GLU A 534 -39.49 -11.20 25.81
N PRO A 535 -39.40 -10.63 27.03
CA PRO A 535 -40.56 -10.48 27.89
C PRO A 535 -41.67 -9.59 27.29
N SER A 536 -41.29 -8.56 26.52
CA SER A 536 -42.23 -7.68 25.84
C SER A 536 -42.88 -8.39 24.64
N VAL A 537 -42.10 -9.15 23.87
CA VAL A 537 -42.61 -9.99 22.77
C VAL A 537 -43.66 -10.96 23.30
N ARG A 538 -43.31 -11.77 24.32
CA ARG A 538 -44.27 -12.69 24.97
C ARG A 538 -45.50 -11.96 25.50
N SER A 539 -45.33 -10.76 26.06
CA SER A 539 -46.46 -9.98 26.55
C SER A 539 -47.42 -9.54 25.44
N CYS A 540 -46.91 -9.18 24.25
CA CYS A 540 -47.73 -8.82 23.10
C CYS A 540 -48.52 -10.04 22.60
N PHE A 541 -47.86 -11.19 22.48
CA PHE A 541 -48.49 -12.42 21.99
C PHE A 541 -49.57 -12.99 22.91
N ARG A 542 -49.54 -12.64 24.22
CA ARG A 542 -50.65 -12.94 25.14
C ARG A 542 -51.94 -12.17 24.81
N VAL A 543 -51.85 -10.97 24.22
CA VAL A 543 -53.02 -10.19 23.78
C VAL A 543 -53.70 -10.87 22.60
N ALA A 544 -52.92 -11.55 21.74
CA ALA A 544 -53.42 -12.33 20.62
C ALA A 544 -53.79 -13.78 21.00
N SER A 545 -54.02 -14.07 22.29
CA SER A 545 -54.35 -15.41 22.80
C SER A 545 -53.36 -16.52 22.41
N GLY A 546 -52.07 -16.17 22.25
CA GLY A 546 -51.01 -17.14 21.93
C GLY A 546 -50.95 -17.59 20.47
N LYS A 547 -51.61 -16.89 19.54
CA LYS A 547 -51.48 -17.15 18.09
C LYS A 547 -50.01 -17.05 17.63
N PRO A 548 -49.57 -17.84 16.63
CA PRO A 548 -48.18 -17.82 16.15
C PRO A 548 -47.79 -16.52 15.44
N ALA A 549 -48.77 -15.76 14.94
CA ALA A 549 -48.58 -14.44 14.36
C ALA A 549 -49.70 -13.49 14.77
N ILE A 550 -49.41 -12.19 14.76
CA ILE A 550 -50.34 -11.11 15.13
C ILE A 550 -50.61 -10.18 13.96
N GLU A 551 -51.84 -9.69 13.89
CA GLU A 551 -52.26 -8.62 12.98
C GLU A 551 -52.03 -7.24 13.59
N LEU A 552 -52.12 -6.21 12.75
CA LEU A 552 -52.00 -4.80 13.14
C LEU A 552 -52.98 -4.42 14.26
N SER A 553 -54.19 -4.96 14.27
CA SER A 553 -55.22 -4.71 15.30
C SER A 553 -54.73 -5.11 16.70
N HIS A 554 -54.24 -6.35 16.85
CA HIS A 554 -53.69 -6.88 18.09
C HIS A 554 -52.46 -6.08 18.56
N PHE A 555 -51.60 -5.68 17.62
CA PHE A 555 -50.43 -4.84 17.94
C PHE A 555 -50.85 -3.46 18.47
N LEU A 556 -51.81 -2.79 17.81
CA LEU A 556 -52.31 -1.49 18.27
C LEU A 556 -53.02 -1.58 19.62
N GLU A 557 -53.76 -2.66 19.87
CA GLU A 557 -54.36 -2.93 21.17
C GLU A 557 -53.28 -3.05 22.25
N TRP A 558 -52.23 -3.83 22.01
CA TRP A 558 -51.10 -3.95 22.93
C TRP A 558 -50.38 -2.62 23.15
N MET A 559 -50.12 -1.84 22.10
CA MET A 559 -49.48 -0.52 22.21
C MET A 559 -50.35 0.48 22.98
N SER A 560 -51.68 0.35 22.92
CA SER A 560 -52.61 1.19 23.70
C SER A 560 -52.51 0.98 25.22
N LEU A 561 -51.95 -0.17 25.64
CA LEU A 561 -51.65 -0.46 27.04
C LEU A 561 -50.35 0.21 27.52
N GLU A 562 -49.63 0.91 26.62
CA GLU A 562 -48.35 1.58 26.86
C GLU A 562 -47.30 0.64 27.49
N PRO A 563 -46.86 -0.42 26.77
CA PRO A 563 -45.96 -1.41 27.31
C PRO A 563 -44.60 -0.80 27.69
N GLN A 564 -43.99 -1.33 28.76
CA GLN A 564 -42.81 -0.72 29.37
C GLN A 564 -41.64 -0.53 28.42
N SER A 565 -41.45 -1.40 27.42
CA SER A 565 -40.36 -1.29 26.43
C SER A 565 -40.48 -0.10 25.48
N VAL A 566 -41.68 0.47 25.32
CA VAL A 566 -41.97 1.51 24.30
C VAL A 566 -42.75 2.70 24.85
N VAL A 567 -43.08 2.72 26.14
CA VAL A 567 -43.86 3.79 26.80
C VAL A 567 -43.24 5.18 26.66
N TRP A 568 -41.94 5.29 26.40
CA TRP A 568 -41.26 6.56 26.13
C TRP A 568 -41.81 7.29 24.89
N LEU A 569 -42.27 6.57 23.86
CA LEU A 569 -42.76 7.13 22.61
C LEU A 569 -44.14 7.81 22.73
N PRO A 570 -45.19 7.19 23.31
CA PRO A 570 -46.45 7.89 23.56
C PRO A 570 -46.29 9.01 24.59
N VAL A 571 -45.39 8.89 25.57
CA VAL A 571 -45.09 9.97 26.51
C VAL A 571 -44.40 11.14 25.80
N LEU A 572 -43.48 10.91 24.87
CA LEU A 572 -42.87 11.95 24.02
C LEU A 572 -43.93 12.74 23.26
N HIS A 573 -44.91 12.06 22.67
CA HIS A 573 -46.02 12.72 21.98
C HIS A 573 -46.84 13.61 22.93
N ARG A 574 -47.15 13.11 24.14
CA ARG A 574 -47.83 13.93 25.17
C ARG A 574 -47.00 15.12 25.62
N VAL A 575 -45.68 14.97 25.76
CA VAL A 575 -44.76 16.06 26.10
C VAL A 575 -44.80 17.14 25.03
N ALA A 576 -44.72 16.76 23.74
CA ALA A 576 -44.80 17.70 22.64
C ALA A 576 -46.13 18.47 22.61
N ALA A 577 -47.26 17.76 22.78
CA ALA A 577 -48.59 18.39 22.84
C ALA A 577 -48.77 19.33 24.04
N ALA A 578 -48.20 18.98 25.20
CA ALA A 578 -48.31 19.77 26.43
C ALA A 578 -47.62 21.14 26.32
N GLU A 579 -46.56 21.29 25.52
CA GLU A 579 -45.77 22.53 25.46
C GLU A 579 -46.59 23.78 25.10
N SER A 580 -47.61 23.63 24.24
CA SER A 580 -48.51 24.71 23.84
C SER A 580 -49.74 24.84 24.75
N ALA A 581 -49.98 23.88 25.63
CA ALA A 581 -51.16 23.84 26.48
C ALA A 581 -51.10 24.85 27.64
N LYS A 582 -52.21 25.56 27.84
CA LYS A 582 -52.43 26.47 28.97
C LYS A 582 -53.74 26.13 29.65
N HIS A 583 -53.68 25.89 30.95
CA HIS A 583 -54.84 25.58 31.77
C HIS A 583 -55.13 26.72 32.73
N GLN A 584 -56.37 27.22 32.70
CA GLN A 584 -56.89 28.20 33.66
C GLN A 584 -57.16 27.53 35.02
N ALA A 585 -56.10 27.01 35.64
CA ALA A 585 -56.10 26.33 36.93
C ALA A 585 -54.87 26.81 37.73
N LYS A 586 -55.01 26.86 39.06
CA LYS A 586 -53.96 27.27 39.98
C LYS A 586 -53.29 26.04 40.58
N CYS A 587 -51.96 25.95 40.48
CA CYS A 587 -51.22 24.84 41.10
C CYS A 587 -51.38 24.86 42.63
N HIS A 588 -51.73 23.73 43.22
CA HIS A 588 -51.91 23.59 44.66
C HIS A 588 -50.61 23.78 45.45
N ILE A 589 -49.46 23.44 44.85
CA ILE A 589 -48.14 23.45 45.50
C ILE A 589 -47.46 24.81 45.32
N CYS A 590 -47.04 25.16 44.10
CA CYS A 590 -46.31 26.40 43.83
C CYS A 590 -47.21 27.63 43.61
N LYS A 591 -48.54 27.46 43.63
CA LYS A 591 -49.52 28.55 43.44
C LYS A 591 -49.49 29.26 42.08
N GLN A 592 -48.68 28.78 41.12
CA GLN A 592 -48.61 29.31 39.76
C GLN A 592 -49.96 29.16 39.03
N CYS A 593 -50.35 30.23 38.31
CA CYS A 593 -51.54 30.30 37.47
C CYS A 593 -51.25 31.24 36.28
N PRO A 594 -51.61 30.91 35.03
CA PRO A 594 -52.14 29.61 34.60
C PRO A 594 -51.08 28.51 34.65
N ILE A 595 -51.51 27.24 34.77
CA ILE A 595 -50.62 26.09 34.60
C ILE A 595 -50.29 25.98 33.10
N LYS A 596 -49.00 26.05 32.76
CA LYS A 596 -48.46 25.79 31.41
C LYS A 596 -47.91 24.37 31.36
N GLY A 597 -48.03 23.70 30.22
CA GLY A 597 -47.61 22.30 30.14
C GLY A 597 -48.64 21.36 30.74
N PHE A 598 -48.18 20.23 31.26
CA PHE A 598 -49.05 19.24 31.91
C PHE A 598 -49.78 19.82 33.14
N ARG A 599 -51.06 19.47 33.24
CA ARG A 599 -51.90 19.62 34.43
C ARG A 599 -52.25 18.25 34.99
N TYR A 600 -51.91 18.04 36.25
CA TYR A 600 -52.24 16.82 36.98
C TYR A 600 -53.36 17.09 37.99
N ARG A 601 -54.51 16.46 37.84
CA ARG A 601 -55.66 16.62 38.74
C ARG A 601 -55.82 15.41 39.63
N SER A 602 -55.94 15.65 40.94
CA SER A 602 -56.29 14.59 41.89
C SER A 602 -57.71 14.10 41.66
N LEU A 603 -57.90 12.78 41.56
CA LEU A 603 -59.22 12.15 41.54
C LEU A 603 -59.78 11.83 42.94
N LYS A 604 -59.02 12.15 43.99
CA LYS A 604 -59.44 11.94 45.39
C LYS A 604 -59.77 13.25 46.09
N GLN A 605 -59.00 14.30 45.83
CA GLN A 605 -59.19 15.61 46.43
C GLN A 605 -59.86 16.57 45.44
N PHE A 606 -60.89 17.27 45.91
CA PHE A 606 -61.63 18.20 45.07
C PHE A 606 -60.76 19.42 44.74
N ASN A 607 -60.74 19.82 43.46
CA ASN A 607 -60.01 21.00 42.95
C ASN A 607 -58.52 21.06 43.34
N VAL A 608 -57.85 19.91 43.40
CA VAL A 608 -56.40 19.85 43.56
C VAL A 608 -55.75 19.61 42.21
N ASP A 609 -55.20 20.68 41.66
CA ASP A 609 -54.43 20.69 40.42
C ASP A 609 -52.95 20.90 40.73
N ILE A 610 -52.08 20.17 40.04
CA ILE A 610 -50.62 20.22 40.22
C ILE A 610 -50.00 20.50 38.86
N CYS A 611 -49.07 21.45 38.79
CA CYS A 611 -48.34 21.75 37.56
C CYS A 611 -47.26 20.71 37.25
N GLN A 612 -46.85 20.65 35.98
CA GLN A 612 -45.75 19.84 35.48
C GLN A 612 -44.53 19.77 36.41
N THR A 613 -43.95 20.93 36.74
CA THR A 613 -42.73 20.99 37.55
C THR A 613 -42.91 20.38 38.94
N CYS A 614 -44.02 20.70 39.62
CA CYS A 614 -44.26 20.20 40.97
C CYS A 614 -44.52 18.69 40.98
N PHE A 615 -45.26 18.18 40.00
CA PHE A 615 -45.53 16.75 39.88
C PHE A 615 -44.26 15.95 39.56
N LEU A 616 -43.54 16.33 38.50
CA LEU A 616 -42.39 15.56 37.99
C LEU A 616 -41.18 15.56 38.94
N THR A 617 -40.98 16.63 39.70
CA THR A 617 -39.95 16.68 40.77
C THR A 617 -40.45 16.10 42.09
N GLY A 618 -41.73 15.71 42.16
CA GLY A 618 -42.39 15.20 43.36
C GLY A 618 -42.30 16.15 44.55
N ARG A 619 -42.49 17.46 44.31
CA ARG A 619 -42.66 18.44 45.38
C ARG A 619 -43.98 18.15 46.09
N THR A 620 -44.01 18.25 47.42
CA THR A 620 -45.23 18.04 48.21
C THR A 620 -45.38 19.18 49.20
N THR A 621 -46.63 19.49 49.58
CA THR A 621 -46.91 20.37 50.71
C THR A 621 -47.25 19.48 51.92
N LYS A 622 -46.55 19.66 53.05
CA LYS A 622 -46.77 18.94 54.32
C LYS A 622 -46.47 17.42 54.32
N GLY A 623 -45.44 16.95 53.59
CA GLY A 623 -44.89 15.59 53.74
C GLY A 623 -45.78 14.42 53.32
N LYS A 624 -46.98 14.66 52.75
CA LYS A 624 -47.85 13.60 52.25
C LYS A 624 -47.37 13.12 50.88
N LYS A 625 -46.97 11.84 50.76
CA LYS A 625 -46.67 11.20 49.46
C LYS A 625 -47.90 11.32 48.53
N LEU A 626 -47.67 11.62 47.26
CA LEU A 626 -48.71 11.74 46.21
C LEU A 626 -49.27 10.36 45.82
N HIS A 627 -49.85 9.63 46.78
CA HIS A 627 -50.47 8.32 46.53
C HIS A 627 -51.97 8.50 46.25
N TYR A 628 -52.29 9.19 45.14
CA TYR A 628 -53.66 9.39 44.71
C TYR A 628 -53.81 9.03 43.23
N PRO A 629 -54.94 8.47 42.79
CA PRO A 629 -55.25 8.39 41.37
C PRO A 629 -55.25 9.81 40.79
N ILE A 630 -54.44 10.04 39.76
CA ILE A 630 -54.22 11.35 39.14
C ILE A 630 -54.64 11.25 37.68
N MET A 631 -55.42 12.23 37.22
CA MET A 631 -55.68 12.44 35.80
C MET A 631 -54.67 13.42 35.22
N GLU A 632 -54.11 13.04 34.09
CA GLU A 632 -53.24 13.89 33.29
C GLU A 632 -54.07 14.64 32.23
N TYR A 633 -53.83 15.94 32.11
CA TYR A 633 -54.24 16.75 30.97
C TYR A 633 -53.03 17.39 30.32
N TYR A 634 -52.97 17.28 29.00
CA TYR A 634 -51.92 17.84 28.15
C TYR A 634 -52.47 18.62 26.95
N THR A 635 -53.80 18.70 26.82
CA THR A 635 -54.51 19.56 25.87
C THR A 635 -55.46 20.50 26.63
N PRO A 636 -55.84 21.67 26.07
CA PRO A 636 -56.79 22.58 26.71
C PRO A 636 -58.11 21.86 27.03
N THR A 637 -58.50 21.84 28.31
CA THR A 637 -59.70 21.12 28.77
C THR A 637 -60.98 21.76 28.24
N THR A 638 -61.80 20.97 27.55
CA THR A 638 -63.16 21.36 27.11
C THR A 638 -64.16 21.34 28.28
N SER A 639 -65.29 22.04 28.17
CA SER A 639 -66.32 22.11 29.23
C SER A 639 -66.92 20.74 29.57
N GLY A 640 -67.07 19.84 28.59
CA GLY A 640 -67.57 18.47 28.79
C GLY A 640 -66.62 17.56 29.57
N GLU A 641 -65.31 17.74 29.44
CA GLU A 641 -64.31 16.97 30.21
C GLU A 641 -64.37 17.30 31.69
N LYS A 642 -64.51 18.59 32.03
CA LYS A 642 -64.66 19.05 33.42
C LYS A 642 -65.84 18.37 34.13
N MET A 643 -66.93 18.11 33.41
CA MET A 643 -68.14 17.44 33.92
C MET A 643 -67.97 15.92 34.07
N ARG A 644 -67.30 15.25 33.11
CA ARG A 644 -66.95 13.82 33.23
C ARG A 644 -66.02 13.54 34.41
N ASP A 645 -65.07 14.43 34.65
CA ASP A 645 -64.11 14.28 35.75
C ASP A 645 -64.71 14.61 37.11
N PHE A 646 -65.68 15.52 37.15
CA PHE A 646 -66.52 15.73 38.32
C PHE A 646 -67.29 14.45 38.69
N ALA A 647 -67.94 13.81 37.71
CA ALA A 647 -68.65 12.55 37.91
C ALA A 647 -67.71 11.41 38.35
N LYS A 648 -66.51 11.29 37.76
CA LYS A 648 -65.49 10.30 38.17
C LYS A 648 -64.95 10.56 39.58
N THR A 649 -64.72 11.82 39.95
CA THR A 649 -64.25 12.20 41.30
C THR A 649 -65.29 11.87 42.36
N LEU A 650 -66.58 12.10 42.07
CA LEU A 650 -67.68 11.67 42.93
C LEU A 650 -67.73 10.14 43.04
N LYS A 651 -67.68 9.41 41.91
CA LYS A 651 -67.69 7.94 41.90
C LYS A 651 -66.51 7.33 42.66
N ASN A 652 -65.35 7.96 42.62
CA ASN A 652 -64.12 7.49 43.28
C ASN A 652 -64.07 7.80 44.78
N LYS A 653 -64.76 8.85 45.25
CA LYS A 653 -64.87 9.16 46.69
C LYS A 653 -65.58 8.06 47.50
N PHE A 654 -66.46 7.29 46.87
CA PHE A 654 -67.21 6.20 47.52
C PHE A 654 -66.55 4.81 47.39
N ARG A 655 -65.35 4.71 46.81
CA ARG A 655 -64.64 3.43 46.66
C ARG A 655 -63.64 3.18 47.79
N SER A 656 -63.55 1.94 48.25
CA SER A 656 -62.72 1.52 49.40
C SER A 656 -61.22 1.57 49.09
N LYS A 657 -60.37 1.60 50.14
CA LYS A 657 -58.90 1.50 49.99
C LYS A 657 -58.49 0.23 49.20
N GLN A 658 -59.19 -0.89 49.41
CA GLN A 658 -58.96 -2.16 48.71
C GLN A 658 -59.20 -2.10 47.19
N TYR A 659 -60.14 -1.25 46.74
CA TYR A 659 -60.41 -1.05 45.31
C TYR A 659 -59.21 -0.43 44.59
N PHE A 660 -58.55 0.55 45.21
CA PHE A 660 -57.40 1.22 44.61
C PHE A 660 -56.11 0.40 44.66
N THR A 661 -55.98 -0.56 45.59
CA THR A 661 -54.88 -1.54 45.60
C THR A 661 -55.04 -2.66 44.57
N LYS A 662 -56.28 -3.04 44.21
CA LYS A 662 -56.55 -4.03 43.15
C LYS A 662 -56.57 -3.45 41.74
N HIS A 663 -56.64 -2.12 41.61
CA HIS A 663 -56.57 -1.40 40.33
C HIS A 663 -55.48 -0.31 40.34
N PRO A 664 -54.19 -0.68 40.38
CA PRO A 664 -53.11 0.28 40.15
C PRO A 664 -53.24 0.88 38.74
N GLN A 665 -53.24 2.21 38.61
CA GLN A 665 -53.33 2.89 37.33
C GLN A 665 -51.95 3.07 36.68
N ARG A 666 -51.87 2.77 35.38
CA ARG A 666 -50.82 3.06 34.38
C ARG A 666 -49.38 2.69 34.77
N GLY A 667 -48.77 1.78 34.00
CA GLY A 667 -47.49 1.12 34.28
C GLY A 667 -46.23 2.00 34.30
N TYR A 668 -46.32 3.30 34.04
CA TYR A 668 -45.19 4.24 34.14
C TYR A 668 -45.05 4.90 35.52
N LEU A 669 -45.94 4.62 36.48
CA LEU A 669 -45.69 4.88 37.89
C LEU A 669 -44.69 3.82 38.40
N PRO A 670 -43.73 4.19 39.27
CA PRO A 670 -42.58 3.36 39.58
C PRO A 670 -43.01 1.93 39.91
N VAL A 671 -42.57 0.98 39.08
CA VAL A 671 -42.51 -0.43 39.44
C VAL A 671 -41.62 -0.47 40.67
N GLN A 672 -42.19 -0.84 41.81
CA GLN A 672 -41.44 -1.05 43.04
C GLN A 672 -40.37 -2.11 42.75
N SER A 673 -39.14 -1.65 42.50
CA SER A 673 -37.95 -2.46 42.71
C SER A 673 -38.03 -2.93 44.16
N VAL A 674 -37.88 -4.24 44.37
CA VAL A 674 -38.18 -5.02 45.59
C VAL A 674 -37.26 -4.66 46.79
N LEU A 675 -36.96 -3.39 47.02
CA LEU A 675 -36.04 -2.91 48.07
C LEU A 675 -36.67 -1.91 49.05
N GLU A 676 -37.95 -1.55 48.89
CA GLU A 676 -38.68 -0.78 49.92
C GLU A 676 -39.62 -1.72 50.72
N ALA A 677 -39.03 -2.64 51.49
CA ALA A 677 -39.68 -3.21 52.67
C ALA A 677 -39.35 -2.35 53.90
N GLU A 678 -40.27 -2.35 54.85
CA GLU A 678 -40.46 -1.33 55.89
C GLU A 678 -39.25 -1.07 56.82
N SER A 679 -39.18 0.18 57.26
CA SER A 679 -38.25 0.72 58.24
C SER A 679 -38.39 0.06 59.62
N GLY A 680 -37.29 -0.52 60.12
CA GLY A 680 -37.06 -0.84 61.52
C GLY A 680 -35.56 -0.75 61.86
N GLU A 681 -35.19 0.36 62.49
CA GLU A 681 -34.00 0.63 63.34
C GLU A 681 -32.57 0.72 62.71
N THR A 682 -31.92 1.84 63.07
CA THR A 682 -30.62 2.50 62.73
C THR A 682 -29.31 1.71 63.00
N PRO A 683 -28.07 2.19 62.63
CA PRO A 683 -27.67 3.47 62.00
C PRO A 683 -26.69 3.40 60.80
N CYS A 684 -26.57 4.55 60.12
CA CYS A 684 -25.62 4.98 59.08
C CYS A 684 -24.23 4.31 59.04
N SER A 685 -23.80 3.94 57.83
CA SER A 685 -22.49 4.28 57.26
C SER A 685 -22.51 4.05 55.74
N SER A 686 -22.56 5.14 54.97
CA SER A 686 -22.35 5.11 53.51
C SER A 686 -20.85 5.00 53.21
N PRO A 687 -20.44 4.17 52.23
CA PRO A 687 -19.27 4.46 51.42
C PRO A 687 -19.76 5.09 50.10
N LYS A 688 -19.37 6.34 49.87
CA LYS A 688 -19.36 6.91 48.52
C LYS A 688 -18.36 6.09 47.68
N LEU A 689 -18.81 5.49 46.58
CA LEU A 689 -17.91 4.97 45.54
C LEU A 689 -18.29 5.56 44.17
N PRO A 690 -17.28 5.93 43.34
CA PRO A 690 -17.49 6.52 42.02
C PRO A 690 -17.47 5.47 40.90
N HIS A 691 -18.09 5.84 39.77
CA HIS A 691 -18.10 5.22 38.44
C HIS A 691 -18.93 3.95 38.21
N ALA A 692 -20.02 4.15 37.45
CA ALA A 692 -20.85 3.14 36.79
C ALA A 692 -20.20 2.52 35.52
N ASP A 693 -18.97 2.92 35.16
CA ASP A 693 -18.31 2.52 33.91
C ASP A 693 -17.79 1.08 33.90
N THR A 694 -17.54 0.47 35.07
CA THR A 694 -16.94 -0.86 35.15
C THR A 694 -17.92 -1.95 34.72
N HIS A 695 -19.20 -1.85 35.07
CA HIS A 695 -20.20 -2.86 34.71
C HIS A 695 -20.55 -2.85 33.21
N SER A 696 -20.60 -1.67 32.58
CA SER A 696 -20.82 -1.55 31.14
C SER A 696 -19.64 -2.09 30.32
N ARG A 697 -18.41 -1.96 30.82
CA ARG A 697 -17.20 -2.49 30.16
C ARG A 697 -17.10 -4.01 30.25
N ILE A 698 -17.46 -4.59 31.40
CA ILE A 698 -17.46 -6.05 31.59
C ILE A 698 -18.47 -6.73 30.65
N GLU A 699 -19.65 -6.13 30.48
CA GLU A 699 -20.68 -6.63 29.56
C GLU A 699 -20.23 -6.51 28.08
N HIS A 700 -19.55 -5.43 27.72
CA HIS A 700 -18.97 -5.25 26.38
C HIS A 700 -17.85 -6.27 26.06
N PHE A 701 -17.02 -6.63 27.05
CA PHE A 701 -16.01 -7.68 26.87
C PHE A 701 -16.65 -9.07 26.75
N ALA A 702 -17.72 -9.35 27.50
CA ALA A 702 -18.46 -10.61 27.40
C ALA A 702 -19.14 -10.77 26.02
N SER A 703 -19.70 -9.70 25.45
CA SER A 703 -20.29 -9.73 24.11
C SER A 703 -19.25 -9.92 23.01
N ARG A 704 -18.07 -9.27 23.10
CA ARG A 704 -16.98 -9.47 22.12
C ARG A 704 -16.37 -10.88 22.16
N LEU A 705 -16.31 -11.50 23.33
CA LEU A 705 -15.86 -12.89 23.47
C LEU A 705 -16.83 -13.87 22.81
N ALA A 706 -18.14 -13.68 23.01
CA ALA A 706 -19.18 -14.49 22.37
C ALA A 706 -19.23 -14.33 20.84
N GLU A 707 -18.89 -13.14 20.32
CA GLU A 707 -18.79 -12.89 18.87
C GLU A 707 -17.54 -13.52 18.24
N MET A 708 -16.40 -13.52 18.97
CA MET A 708 -15.16 -14.17 18.52
C MET A 708 -15.27 -15.71 18.51
N GLU A 709 -15.92 -16.30 19.52
CA GLU A 709 -16.16 -17.75 19.58
C GLU A 709 -17.05 -18.25 18.42
N ASN A 710 -17.95 -17.41 17.92
CA ASN A 710 -18.78 -17.72 16.74
C ASN A 710 -18.06 -17.56 15.40
N GLN A 711 -16.98 -16.77 15.32
CA GLN A 711 -16.21 -16.56 14.08
C GLN A 711 -15.05 -17.56 13.92
N ASN A 712 -14.55 -18.14 15.00
CA ASN A 712 -13.39 -19.04 14.95
C ASN A 712 -13.71 -20.49 14.48
N CYS A 713 -14.96 -20.82 14.20
CA CYS A 713 -15.35 -22.14 13.67
C CYS A 713 -15.46 -22.20 12.13
N SER A 714 -14.99 -21.20 11.37
CA SER A 714 -15.07 -21.20 9.90
C SER A 714 -13.75 -21.05 9.14
N PHE A 715 -12.59 -21.26 9.77
CA PHE A 715 -11.28 -21.00 9.11
C PHE A 715 -10.49 -22.25 8.67
N PHE A 716 -11.01 -23.46 8.83
CA PHE A 716 -10.37 -24.67 8.26
C PHE A 716 -11.38 -25.63 7.66
N THR A 717 -11.89 -25.31 6.47
CA THR A 717 -12.35 -26.28 5.46
C THR A 717 -12.73 -25.49 4.22
N ASP A 718 -11.74 -25.15 3.39
CA ASP A 718 -12.01 -24.81 1.99
C ASP A 718 -10.81 -25.19 1.14
N SER A 719 -10.79 -26.45 0.71
CA SER A 719 -10.10 -26.92 -0.48
C SER A 719 -10.59 -28.33 -0.82
N LEU A 720 -11.16 -28.44 -2.03
CA LEU A 720 -11.50 -29.64 -2.81
C LEU A 720 -12.97 -30.16 -2.69
N SER A 721 -13.84 -29.62 -3.54
CA SER A 721 -14.90 -30.37 -4.25
C SER A 721 -14.31 -30.98 -5.54
N PRO A 722 -14.93 -31.98 -6.25
CA PRO A 722 -16.34 -32.39 -6.23
C PRO A 722 -16.59 -33.92 -6.25
N ASP A 723 -17.83 -34.38 -5.99
CA ASP A 723 -18.67 -35.24 -6.87
C ASP A 723 -19.80 -35.97 -6.10
N GLU A 724 -20.79 -36.44 -6.87
CA GLU A 724 -22.21 -36.71 -6.59
C GLU A 724 -22.66 -37.79 -5.56
N SER A 725 -23.94 -37.64 -5.17
CA SER A 725 -24.99 -38.69 -5.07
C SER A 725 -25.40 -39.31 -3.70
N LEU A 726 -26.71 -39.17 -3.44
CA LEU A 726 -27.70 -40.14 -2.88
C LEU A 726 -27.80 -40.46 -1.36
N ASP A 727 -28.98 -40.10 -0.83
CA ASP A 727 -29.98 -40.88 -0.06
C ASP A 727 -29.79 -41.42 1.38
N GLU A 728 -30.86 -41.16 2.16
CA GLU A 728 -31.63 -42.04 3.08
C GLU A 728 -31.06 -42.47 4.47
N ASP A 729 -31.70 -41.91 5.50
CA ASP A 729 -32.51 -42.58 6.53
C ASP A 729 -31.94 -43.59 7.57
N GLN A 730 -32.30 -43.30 8.83
CA GLN A 730 -32.97 -44.20 9.80
C GLN A 730 -32.18 -44.85 10.98
N TYR A 731 -32.45 -44.29 12.17
CA TYR A 731 -32.74 -44.90 13.50
C TYR A 731 -31.82 -45.96 14.15
N LEU A 732 -31.55 -45.78 15.47
CA LEU A 732 -32.03 -46.69 16.54
C LEU A 732 -31.76 -46.17 18.00
N LEU A 733 -32.86 -45.88 18.70
CA LEU A 733 -33.22 -46.19 20.11
C LEU A 733 -32.13 -46.53 21.16
N ARG A 734 -32.22 -45.90 22.37
CA ARG A 734 -33.03 -46.39 23.52
C ARG A 734 -32.66 -45.69 24.85
N HIS A 735 -33.65 -45.03 25.47
CA HIS A 735 -33.65 -44.60 26.87
C HIS A 735 -33.83 -45.78 27.85
N SER A 736 -33.25 -45.73 29.06
CA SER A 736 -33.87 -46.09 30.37
C SER A 736 -32.85 -46.00 31.54
N SER A 737 -33.20 -45.21 32.57
CA SER A 737 -32.48 -44.85 33.82
C SER A 737 -32.49 -45.99 34.91
N PRO A 738 -32.21 -45.75 36.22
CA PRO A 738 -31.10 -45.09 36.94
C PRO A 738 -30.49 -45.96 38.11
N ALA A 739 -29.49 -45.38 38.80
CA ALA A 739 -29.04 -45.65 40.19
C ALA A 739 -28.12 -46.86 40.51
N LEU A 740 -26.86 -46.56 40.86
CA LEU A 740 -26.22 -46.88 42.14
C LEU A 740 -24.82 -46.24 42.21
N GLU A 741 -24.53 -45.61 43.35
CA GLU A 741 -23.27 -44.94 43.68
C GLU A 741 -22.13 -45.94 43.92
N GLN A 742 -20.92 -45.66 43.39
CA GLN A 742 -19.64 -46.01 44.03
C GLN A 742 -18.44 -45.28 43.40
N ASP A 743 -17.84 -44.40 44.22
CA ASP A 743 -16.48 -43.85 44.33
C ASP A 743 -15.38 -44.03 43.22
N SER A 744 -14.98 -42.87 42.65
CA SER A 744 -13.58 -42.38 42.41
C SER A 744 -12.64 -43.07 41.36
N PRO A 745 -11.55 -42.41 40.88
CA PRO A 745 -11.44 -41.15 40.14
C PRO A 745 -10.69 -41.33 38.79
N ILE A 746 -11.30 -40.99 37.66
CA ILE A 746 -10.58 -40.87 36.36
C ILE A 746 -11.05 -39.60 35.68
N GLY A 747 -10.44 -38.47 36.03
CA GLY A 747 -10.85 -37.17 35.50
C GLY A 747 -9.81 -36.06 35.65
N GLN A 748 -8.52 -36.39 35.82
CA GLN A 748 -7.46 -35.38 35.99
C GLN A 748 -6.35 -35.40 34.93
N HIS A 749 -6.37 -36.30 33.94
CA HIS A 749 -5.27 -36.38 32.97
C HIS A 749 -5.52 -35.76 31.59
N LEU A 750 -6.74 -35.28 31.27
CA LEU A 750 -7.00 -34.70 29.94
C LEU A 750 -7.03 -33.15 29.90
N LEU A 751 -7.19 -32.46 31.04
CA LEU A 751 -7.19 -30.99 31.10
C LEU A 751 -5.80 -30.36 31.37
N GLY A 752 -4.80 -31.17 31.73
CA GLY A 752 -3.45 -30.69 32.09
C GLY A 752 -2.52 -30.47 30.90
N SER A 753 -2.63 -31.27 29.84
CA SER A 753 -1.66 -31.23 28.73
C SER A 753 -1.88 -30.09 27.74
N ILE A 754 -3.13 -29.64 27.54
CA ILE A 754 -3.43 -28.54 26.61
C ILE A 754 -2.97 -27.20 27.21
N ASN A 755 -3.08 -27.03 28.54
CA ASN A 755 -2.72 -25.78 29.22
C ASN A 755 -1.20 -25.59 29.41
N CYS A 756 -0.39 -26.63 29.22
CA CYS A 756 1.07 -26.56 29.38
C CYS A 756 1.78 -26.10 28.10
N GLN A 757 1.34 -26.59 26.93
CA GLN A 757 1.92 -26.20 25.64
C GLN A 757 1.66 -24.73 25.31
N ASP A 758 0.44 -24.24 25.53
CA ASP A 758 0.08 -22.84 25.30
C ASP A 758 0.86 -21.89 26.23
N LYS A 759 1.08 -22.32 27.48
CA LYS A 759 1.87 -21.56 28.45
C LYS A 759 3.34 -21.50 28.06
N ASP A 760 3.93 -22.62 27.65
CA ASP A 760 5.32 -22.68 27.18
C ASP A 760 5.54 -21.89 25.87
N GLU A 761 4.53 -21.83 25.01
CA GLU A 761 4.55 -21.05 23.76
C GLU A 761 4.42 -19.55 24.02
N LEU A 762 3.54 -19.15 24.93
CA LEU A 762 3.45 -17.78 25.45
C LEU A 762 4.77 -17.36 26.11
N GLN A 763 5.39 -18.24 26.91
CA GLN A 763 6.67 -17.95 27.57
C GLN A 763 7.82 -17.81 26.57
N ARG A 764 7.86 -18.64 25.52
CA ARG A 764 8.81 -18.51 24.41
C ARG A 764 8.63 -17.19 23.64
N THR A 765 7.38 -16.81 23.39
CA THR A 765 7.05 -15.58 22.67
C THR A 765 7.41 -14.34 23.50
N LEU A 766 7.14 -14.36 24.81
CA LEU A 766 7.52 -13.29 25.73
C LEU A 766 9.05 -13.12 25.78
N THR A 767 9.80 -14.22 25.90
CA THR A 767 11.26 -14.20 25.95
C THR A 767 11.87 -13.64 24.65
N ARG A 768 11.25 -13.96 23.51
CA ARG A 768 11.65 -13.41 22.21
C ARG A 768 11.40 -11.90 22.13
N LEU A 769 10.21 -11.44 22.55
CA LEU A 769 9.87 -10.02 22.56
C LEU A 769 10.75 -9.21 23.53
N GLU A 770 11.09 -9.77 24.69
CA GLU A 770 12.04 -9.16 25.63
C GLU A 770 13.46 -9.06 25.05
N ASN A 771 13.89 -10.07 24.28
CA ASN A 771 15.16 -10.02 23.56
C ASN A 771 15.15 -8.98 22.44
N GLU A 772 14.09 -8.91 21.63
CA GLU A 772 13.92 -7.89 20.59
C GLU A 772 13.91 -6.48 21.18
N ASN A 773 13.21 -6.28 22.31
CA ASN A 773 13.19 -4.99 23.01
C ASN A 773 14.58 -4.60 23.54
N ARG A 774 15.35 -5.57 24.07
CA ARG A 774 16.75 -5.33 24.49
C ARG A 774 17.66 -4.95 23.32
N VAL A 775 17.48 -5.56 22.16
CA VAL A 775 18.24 -5.24 20.94
C VAL A 775 17.89 -3.84 20.44
N LEU A 776 16.60 -3.50 20.36
CA LEU A 776 16.12 -2.19 19.95
C LEU A 776 16.60 -1.07 20.89
N GLN A 777 16.63 -1.32 22.21
CA GLN A 777 17.23 -0.39 23.17
C GLN A 777 18.75 -0.24 23.00
N GLY A 778 19.44 -1.27 22.53
CA GLY A 778 20.86 -1.20 22.16
C GLY A 778 21.09 -0.37 20.90
N GLU A 779 20.26 -0.54 19.88
CA GLU A 779 20.30 0.26 18.65
C GLU A 779 19.96 1.72 18.87
N TYR A 780 18.93 1.98 19.68
CA TYR A 780 18.58 3.34 20.10
C TYR A 780 19.77 4.04 20.77
N ARG A 781 20.48 3.36 21.69
CA ARG A 781 21.68 3.90 22.33
C ARG A 781 22.82 4.14 21.34
N ARG A 782 23.04 3.24 20.37
CA ARG A 782 24.04 3.44 19.30
C ARG A 782 23.70 4.63 18.40
N LEU A 783 22.44 4.79 18.02
CA LEU A 783 21.98 5.94 17.23
C LEU A 783 22.14 7.25 18.02
N LYS A 784 21.78 7.23 19.31
CA LYS A 784 21.96 8.38 20.20
C LYS A 784 23.43 8.77 20.33
N TRP A 785 24.33 7.81 20.51
CA TRP A 785 25.77 8.06 20.59
C TRP A 785 26.34 8.65 19.29
N ARG A 786 25.99 8.09 18.11
CA ARG A 786 26.40 8.66 16.81
C ARG A 786 25.90 10.08 16.60
N HIS A 787 24.73 10.41 17.14
CA HIS A 787 24.18 11.76 17.08
C HIS A 787 24.86 12.72 18.07
N GLU A 788 25.24 12.26 19.26
CA GLU A 788 26.03 13.04 20.22
C GLU A 788 27.45 13.29 19.69
N GLU A 789 28.05 12.31 18.99
CA GLU A 789 29.34 12.45 18.31
C GLU A 789 29.28 13.44 17.13
N ALA A 790 28.21 13.39 16.33
CA ALA A 790 27.96 14.38 15.27
C ALA A 790 27.68 15.80 15.82
N ALA A 791 27.12 15.92 17.02
CA ALA A 791 26.90 17.20 17.71
C ALA A 791 28.17 17.75 18.39
N ALA A 792 29.21 16.94 18.59
CA ALA A 792 30.46 17.32 19.25
C ALA A 792 31.55 17.81 18.28
N LEU A 793 31.32 17.81 16.97
CA LEU A 793 32.25 18.37 15.97
C LEU A 793 32.14 19.90 15.92
N PRO A 794 33.21 20.67 16.25
CA PRO A 794 33.19 22.13 16.14
C PRO A 794 33.18 22.57 14.68
N GLN A 795 32.31 23.52 14.34
CA GLN A 795 32.31 24.19 13.04
C GLN A 795 33.61 24.97 12.85
N LEU A 796 34.49 24.47 11.99
CA LEU A 796 35.52 25.26 11.31
C LEU A 796 35.13 25.33 9.83
N MET A 797 34.51 26.44 9.42
CA MET A 797 34.88 27.10 8.17
C MET A 797 34.28 28.50 8.13
N ASP A 798 35.19 29.46 8.20
CA ASP A 798 35.02 30.84 7.80
C ASP A 798 35.30 30.95 6.29
N GLY A 799 34.58 31.84 5.61
CA GLY A 799 34.96 32.44 4.31
C GLY A 799 34.53 31.73 3.01
N THR A 800 33.51 32.25 2.33
CA THR A 800 33.60 33.10 1.09
C THR A 800 32.20 33.26 0.45
N PRO A 801 31.76 34.46 0.03
CA PRO A 801 30.38 34.72 -0.39
C PRO A 801 30.16 34.56 -1.89
N GLY A 802 29.09 33.86 -2.28
CA GLY A 802 28.52 33.93 -3.63
C GLY A 802 27.78 32.69 -4.12
N SER A 803 26.50 32.54 -3.75
CA SER A 803 25.45 31.91 -4.58
C SER A 803 24.06 32.05 -3.94
N PRO A 804 22.96 32.24 -4.70
CA PRO A 804 21.61 32.38 -4.17
C PRO A 804 21.00 31.00 -3.89
N VAL A 805 21.38 30.37 -2.79
CA VAL A 805 20.76 29.10 -2.30
C VAL A 805 20.24 29.26 -0.85
N GLY A 806 20.32 30.46 -0.27
CA GLY A 806 20.13 30.69 1.17
C GLY A 806 18.70 30.60 1.71
N GLN A 807 17.64 30.63 0.90
CA GLN A 807 16.27 30.68 1.43
C GLN A 807 15.69 29.29 1.74
N GLN A 808 16.01 28.28 0.93
CA GLN A 808 15.48 26.91 1.11
C GLN A 808 16.21 26.16 2.24
N ASP A 809 17.52 26.40 2.41
CA ASP A 809 18.31 25.82 3.50
C ASP A 809 17.96 26.45 4.86
N GLU A 810 17.62 27.73 4.91
CA GLU A 810 17.21 28.40 6.15
C GLU A 810 15.82 27.94 6.61
N GLU A 811 14.92 27.68 5.67
CA GLU A 811 13.58 27.14 5.92
C GLU A 811 13.63 25.66 6.37
N LEU A 812 14.46 24.84 5.73
CA LEU A 812 14.72 23.44 6.15
C LEU A 812 15.39 23.37 7.53
N LEU A 813 16.28 24.31 7.85
CA LEU A 813 16.88 24.42 9.19
C LEU A 813 15.88 24.91 10.24
N ALA A 814 14.95 25.79 9.88
CA ALA A 814 13.86 26.21 10.75
C ALA A 814 12.87 25.06 11.01
N GLU A 815 12.50 24.32 9.98
CA GLU A 815 11.64 23.13 10.08
C GLU A 815 12.32 22.04 10.92
N ALA A 816 13.61 21.80 10.72
CA ALA A 816 14.38 20.88 11.54
C ALA A 816 14.44 21.29 13.02
N ARG A 817 14.44 22.60 13.34
CA ARG A 817 14.37 23.10 14.73
C ARG A 817 12.98 22.89 15.33
N VAL A 818 11.92 23.14 14.57
CA VAL A 818 10.54 22.90 15.00
C VAL A 818 10.30 21.41 15.26
N LEU A 819 10.79 20.54 14.38
CA LEU A 819 10.70 19.08 14.55
C LEU A 819 11.49 18.60 15.79
N ARG A 820 12.65 19.18 16.09
CA ARG A 820 13.41 18.89 17.32
C ARG A 820 12.65 19.32 18.58
N GLN A 821 11.96 20.46 18.56
CA GLN A 821 11.09 20.91 19.67
C GLN A 821 9.86 20.00 19.83
N HIS A 822 9.26 19.57 18.72
CA HIS A 822 8.12 18.66 18.75
C HIS A 822 8.52 17.27 19.29
N LYS A 823 9.71 16.78 18.92
CA LYS A 823 10.28 15.54 19.46
C LYS A 823 10.54 15.61 20.96
N THR A 824 11.19 16.67 21.45
CA THR A 824 11.44 16.82 22.91
C THR A 824 10.14 16.91 23.70
N ARG A 825 9.10 17.56 23.15
CA ARG A 825 7.77 17.61 23.77
C ARG A 825 7.10 16.24 23.81
N LEU A 826 7.23 15.43 22.76
CA LEU A 826 6.70 14.07 22.70
C LEU A 826 7.43 13.12 23.65
N GLU A 827 8.76 13.20 23.72
CA GLU A 827 9.57 12.43 24.67
C GLU A 827 9.20 12.79 26.12
N THR A 828 8.96 14.07 26.41
CA THR A 828 8.50 14.51 27.73
C THR A 828 7.10 13.96 28.05
N ARG A 829 6.17 13.94 27.07
CA ARG A 829 4.85 13.34 27.23
C ARG A 829 4.90 11.81 27.42
N MET A 830 5.78 11.13 26.69
CA MET A 830 6.01 9.70 26.84
C MET A 830 6.53 9.37 28.24
N GLN A 831 7.48 10.15 28.75
CA GLN A 831 8.00 9.99 30.11
C GLN A 831 6.91 10.18 31.18
N ILE A 832 6.06 11.20 31.04
CA ILE A 832 4.93 11.42 31.96
C ILE A 832 3.95 10.24 31.92
N LEU A 833 3.67 9.70 30.73
CA LEU A 833 2.79 8.54 30.59
C LEU A 833 3.40 7.26 31.18
N GLU A 834 4.71 7.05 31.02
CA GLU A 834 5.42 5.93 31.66
C GLU A 834 5.41 6.06 33.18
N ASP A 835 5.59 7.26 33.72
CA ASP A 835 5.54 7.51 35.17
C ASP A 835 4.11 7.31 35.71
N HIS A 836 3.10 7.76 34.98
CA HIS A 836 1.69 7.48 35.30
C HIS A 836 1.38 5.97 35.25
N ASN A 837 1.94 5.24 34.28
CA ASN A 837 1.72 3.80 34.16
C ASN A 837 2.39 3.04 35.32
N LYS A 838 3.62 3.40 35.70
CA LYS A 838 4.29 2.89 36.91
C LYS A 838 3.49 3.19 38.18
N GLN A 839 2.89 4.38 38.25
CA GLN A 839 2.06 4.76 39.39
C GLN A 839 0.79 3.90 39.45
N LEU A 840 0.13 3.64 38.32
CA LEU A 840 -1.02 2.73 38.23
C LEU A 840 -0.65 1.29 38.57
N GLU A 841 0.50 0.81 38.12
CA GLU A 841 1.03 -0.52 38.48
C GLU A 841 1.28 -0.63 39.99
N SER A 842 1.85 0.42 40.61
CA SER A 842 2.05 0.46 42.07
C SER A 842 0.72 0.47 42.83
N GLN A 843 -0.31 1.14 42.30
CA GLN A 843 -1.65 1.13 42.87
C GLN A 843 -2.32 -0.23 42.73
N LEU A 844 -2.19 -0.88 41.58
CA LEU A 844 -2.66 -2.25 41.35
C LEU A 844 -1.96 -3.24 42.28
N GLN A 845 -0.65 -3.08 42.52
CA GLN A 845 0.10 -3.95 43.42
C GLN A 845 -0.35 -3.78 44.88
N ARG A 846 -0.56 -2.53 45.33
CA ARG A 846 -1.16 -2.26 46.65
C ARG A 846 -2.58 -2.83 46.79
N LEU A 847 -3.40 -2.71 45.74
CA LEU A 847 -4.75 -3.29 45.75
C LEU A 847 -4.71 -4.82 45.80
N ARG A 848 -3.76 -5.46 45.13
CA ARG A 848 -3.53 -6.91 45.21
C ARG A 848 -3.08 -7.34 46.61
N GLU A 849 -2.18 -6.58 47.24
CA GLU A 849 -1.76 -6.83 48.63
C GLU A 849 -2.91 -6.67 49.62
N LEU A 850 -3.76 -5.66 49.43
CA LEU A 850 -4.97 -5.47 50.24
C LEU A 850 -5.99 -6.59 50.04
N LEU A 851 -6.17 -7.07 48.81
CA LEU A 851 -7.03 -8.23 48.52
C LEU A 851 -6.51 -9.50 49.19
N LEU A 852 -5.19 -9.74 49.15
CA LEU A 852 -4.57 -10.86 49.86
C LEU A 852 -4.69 -10.74 51.39
N GLN A 853 -4.65 -9.52 51.94
CA GLN A 853 -4.94 -9.28 53.37
C GLN A 853 -6.40 -9.54 53.73
N VAL A 854 -7.35 -9.16 52.86
CA VAL A 854 -8.79 -9.42 53.06
C VAL A 854 -9.08 -10.92 53.00
N ASP A 855 -8.46 -11.66 52.07
CA ASP A 855 -8.56 -13.13 52.02
C ASP A 855 -7.92 -13.79 53.24
N GLY A 856 -6.80 -13.26 53.74
CA GLY A 856 -6.17 -13.69 54.99
C GLY A 856 -7.07 -13.48 56.23
N LEU A 857 -7.76 -12.33 56.31
CA LEU A 857 -8.71 -12.01 57.38
C LEU A 857 -9.98 -12.86 57.30
N LEU A 858 -10.50 -13.13 56.10
CA LEU A 858 -11.63 -14.03 55.88
C LEU A 858 -11.28 -15.49 56.25
N CYS A 859 -10.05 -15.91 55.97
CA CYS A 859 -9.54 -17.24 56.36
C CYS A 859 -9.30 -17.36 57.88
N ALA A 860 -8.88 -16.27 58.55
CA ALA A 860 -8.79 -16.22 60.01
C ALA A 860 -10.17 -16.23 60.68
N ALA A 861 -11.13 -15.48 60.14
CA ALA A 861 -12.52 -15.45 60.62
C ALA A 861 -13.22 -16.80 60.44
N SER A 862 -12.96 -17.53 59.35
CA SER A 862 -13.51 -18.88 59.14
C SER A 862 -12.93 -19.93 60.11
N LYS A 863 -11.64 -19.80 60.48
CA LYS A 863 -11.00 -20.63 61.52
C LYS A 863 -11.54 -20.32 62.92
N GLN A 864 -11.86 -19.06 63.21
CA GLN A 864 -12.44 -18.66 64.50
C GLN A 864 -13.89 -19.13 64.63
N SER A 865 -14.67 -19.07 63.54
CA SER A 865 -16.04 -19.63 63.50
C SER A 865 -16.07 -21.17 63.60
N ARG A 866 -15.05 -21.88 63.09
CA ARG A 866 -14.91 -23.34 63.33
C ARG A 866 -14.57 -23.66 64.79
N LYS A 867 -13.68 -22.88 65.42
CA LYS A 867 -13.34 -23.06 66.86
C LYS A 867 -14.55 -22.81 67.78
N GLU A 868 -15.42 -21.85 67.46
CA GLU A 868 -16.64 -21.61 68.23
C GLU A 868 -17.69 -22.72 68.04
N LYS A 869 -17.76 -23.35 66.86
CA LYS A 869 -18.60 -24.54 66.64
C LYS A 869 -18.11 -25.77 67.40
N ASP A 870 -16.80 -26.03 67.43
CA ASP A 870 -16.23 -27.17 68.17
C ASP A 870 -16.38 -27.01 69.70
N VAL A 871 -16.38 -25.77 70.22
CA VAL A 871 -16.67 -25.50 71.63
C VAL A 871 -18.17 -25.62 71.93
N GLY A 872 -19.05 -25.26 70.98
CA GLY A 872 -20.51 -25.44 71.11
C GLY A 872 -20.96 -26.90 71.16
N GLU A 873 -20.29 -27.79 70.42
CA GLU A 873 -20.62 -29.23 70.42
C GLU A 873 -20.11 -29.98 71.67
N CYS A 874 -19.12 -29.46 72.40
CA CYS A 874 -18.68 -30.04 73.68
C CYS A 874 -19.58 -29.70 74.89
N TRP A 875 -20.48 -28.71 74.78
CA TRP A 875 -21.37 -28.28 75.88
C TRP A 875 -22.85 -28.67 75.67
N GLY A 876 -23.19 -29.37 74.58
CA GLY A 876 -24.56 -29.85 74.31
C GLY A 876 -24.88 -31.25 74.86
N GLY A 877 -23.93 -31.92 75.50
CA GLY A 877 -24.06 -33.29 75.99
C GLY A 877 -24.13 -33.41 77.51
N LYS A 878 -25.08 -32.74 78.17
CA LYS A 878 -25.56 -33.06 79.55
C LYS A 878 -26.69 -32.10 79.97
N GLY A 879 -27.91 -32.62 80.04
CA GLY A 879 -29.06 -31.95 80.67
C GLY A 879 -30.36 -32.35 79.99
N GLY A 880 -31.24 -33.02 80.75
CA GLY A 880 -32.55 -33.52 80.32
C GLY A 880 -33.64 -32.46 80.19
#